data_AF-A0A1I4R3T5-F1
#
_entry.id   AF-A0A1I4R3T5-F1
#
_cell.length_a   1.000
_cell.length_b   1.000
_cell.length_c   1.000
_cell.angle_alpha   90.00
_cell.angle_beta   90.00
_cell.angle_gamma   90.00
#
_symmetry.space_group_name_H-M   'P 1'
#
loop_
_entity.id
_entity.type
_entity.pdbx_description
1 polymer ?
#
loop_
_entity_poly.entity_id
_entity_poly.type
_entity_poly.pdbx_seq_one_letter_code
_entity_poly.pdbx_strand_id
1 'polypeptide(L)'
;MKPYVLEFREIDKTQLLLVGGKGLNLGELSKIHGIQVPEGFCVTTEAYQKALEQNGAFQTLLDQLTLLKVEDRDQIGEISKKIRKIIMEVEIPSDVVKSVAHYLSRFGDGGAYAVRSSATAEDLPHASFAGQQDTYLNIVGKEAILRHISKCWASLFTDRAIIYRMKNGFDHSQVYLSVIVQRMVFPQASGILFTVDPITSNRKLLSIDASFGLGEALVSGLVSADCYKVQEEEIVDKMIATKNLAIYGLKEGGTETKLIDPDQQNIQTLTDQQILQLACIGRQIEAYFGCPQDIEWCSVDDTFYIVQSRPITTLYPIPETNDQENHVYVSVGHQQMMTDSMKPFGLSFFLLTTPAPMRKAGGRLFVDITYNLASPDSREILLDTLGQSDPLIKDALMTIIGREDFIQSGEKPPSHSESNRDTSESFLEQIENDPTIVSDLIKSSQTSIEELKHNIQTKSGSDLFDFILEDIQQLKKILFDPQSSRVIKAAMDASSWINEKMNKWLGEKNVADTLSQSVPNNITSEMGLALLDVADVIRPYPEVVDYLQHVKDEEDNFLHELGKFDGGQETRDTIYAYLNKYGMRCAGEIDITKNRWSEKPTTLVPMILNNIKEFEPNASSRIFDQGRQEALKKEQELLGRLKQLPDGEQKAKKTKRMIDLIRNFSGFREYPKYGMINRYFVYKQALLKEAEQLVQTCVIHEKEDIYYLTFEEFREVVSTNKLDYQIISKQKEAYKLYKKLTPPRVITSDGEIIAGEYKRENLPAGAIVGLPVSSGVIEGRARVILNMEDADLEDGDILVTTFTDPSWTPLFVSIKGLVTEVGGLMTHGAVIAREYGLPAVVGVENATKLIKDGQRIRVNGGDGFIELL
;
A
#
# COMPACT_ATOMS: atom_id res chain seq x y z
N MET A 1 -17.55 -42.17 -2.77
CA MET A 1 -16.51 -41.97 -3.82
C MET A 1 -16.64 -40.57 -4.32
N LYS A 2 -15.53 -39.82 -4.45
CA LYS A 2 -15.57 -38.50 -5.07
C LYS A 2 -15.73 -38.66 -6.61
N PRO A 3 -16.52 -37.82 -7.28
CA PRO A 3 -16.78 -37.94 -8.71
C PRO A 3 -15.56 -37.48 -9.54
N TYR A 4 -15.30 -38.15 -10.66
CA TYR A 4 -14.23 -37.77 -11.61
C TYR A 4 -14.65 -36.67 -12.60
N VAL A 5 -15.95 -36.53 -12.81
CA VAL A 5 -16.55 -35.52 -13.68
C VAL A 5 -17.80 -34.98 -12.99
N LEU A 6 -18.00 -33.66 -13.06
CA LEU A 6 -19.18 -32.97 -12.53
C LEU A 6 -19.74 -32.02 -13.57
N GLU A 7 -21.05 -32.10 -13.85
CA GLU A 7 -21.75 -31.11 -14.68
C GLU A 7 -21.87 -29.78 -13.93
N PHE A 8 -21.85 -28.64 -14.63
CA PHE A 8 -21.92 -27.32 -13.96
C PHE A 8 -23.09 -27.19 -12.97
N ARG A 9 -24.26 -27.75 -13.30
CA ARG A 9 -25.45 -27.70 -12.44
C ARG A 9 -25.33 -28.54 -11.16
N GLU A 10 -24.40 -29.50 -11.13
CA GLU A 10 -24.15 -30.38 -9.98
C GLU A 10 -23.10 -29.81 -9.01
N ILE A 11 -22.38 -28.76 -9.42
CA ILE A 11 -21.31 -28.15 -8.63
C ILE A 11 -21.90 -27.31 -7.50
N ASP A 12 -21.30 -27.36 -6.31
CA ASP A 12 -21.66 -26.51 -5.17
C ASP A 12 -20.45 -25.77 -4.57
N LYS A 13 -20.71 -24.74 -3.75
CA LYS A 13 -19.69 -23.87 -3.13
C LYS A 13 -18.62 -24.61 -2.31
N THR A 14 -18.90 -25.82 -1.80
CA THR A 14 -17.95 -26.60 -0.99
C THR A 14 -16.92 -27.34 -1.82
N GLN A 15 -17.09 -27.37 -3.15
CA GLN A 15 -16.30 -28.19 -4.07
C GLN A 15 -15.15 -27.42 -4.75
N LEU A 16 -14.74 -26.25 -4.24
CA LEU A 16 -13.62 -25.45 -4.77
C LEU A 16 -12.35 -26.29 -5.03
N LEU A 17 -11.97 -27.13 -4.06
CA LEU A 17 -10.79 -28.01 -4.16
C LEU A 17 -10.94 -29.12 -5.22
N LEU A 18 -12.16 -29.39 -5.68
CA LEU A 18 -12.48 -30.44 -6.63
C LEU A 18 -12.55 -29.94 -8.07
N VAL A 19 -13.11 -28.74 -8.28
CA VAL A 19 -13.35 -28.18 -9.63
C VAL A 19 -12.53 -26.92 -9.95
N GLY A 20 -11.76 -26.42 -8.97
CA GLY A 20 -11.02 -25.17 -9.09
C GLY A 20 -11.90 -23.93 -9.14
N GLY A 21 -11.27 -22.75 -9.16
CA GLY A 21 -11.96 -21.47 -9.08
C GLY A 21 -12.93 -21.20 -10.24
N LYS A 22 -12.43 -21.27 -11.48
CA LYS A 22 -13.25 -21.08 -12.70
C LYS A 22 -14.42 -22.05 -12.79
N GLY A 23 -14.15 -23.33 -12.46
CA GLY A 23 -15.17 -24.38 -12.48
C GLY A 23 -16.27 -24.12 -11.45
N LEU A 24 -15.90 -23.65 -10.26
CA LEU A 24 -16.84 -23.25 -9.23
C LEU A 24 -17.73 -22.08 -9.67
N ASN A 25 -17.11 -21.03 -10.22
CA ASN A 25 -17.84 -19.84 -10.65
C ASN A 25 -18.81 -20.16 -11.81
N LEU A 26 -18.42 -21.03 -12.76
CA LEU A 26 -19.32 -21.53 -13.81
C LEU A 26 -20.49 -22.34 -13.24
N GLY A 27 -20.23 -23.16 -12.23
CA GLY A 27 -21.26 -23.91 -11.51
C GLY A 27 -22.28 -22.97 -10.86
N GLU A 28 -21.81 -21.94 -10.18
CA GLU A 28 -22.67 -20.92 -9.54
C GLU A 28 -23.43 -20.07 -10.56
N LEU A 29 -22.77 -19.61 -11.64
CA LEU A 29 -23.41 -18.89 -12.74
C LEU A 29 -24.55 -19.70 -13.38
N SER A 30 -24.36 -21.02 -13.55
CA SER A 30 -25.36 -21.90 -14.18
C SER A 30 -26.66 -22.03 -13.39
N LYS A 31 -26.68 -21.60 -12.13
CA LYS A 31 -27.85 -21.60 -11.25
C LYS A 31 -28.61 -20.27 -11.28
N ILE A 32 -28.05 -19.22 -11.85
CA ILE A 32 -28.68 -17.89 -11.89
C ILE A 32 -29.79 -17.90 -12.94
N HIS A 33 -31.02 -17.62 -12.52
CA HIS A 33 -32.15 -17.57 -13.44
C HIS A 33 -32.01 -16.40 -14.42
N GLY A 34 -32.25 -16.65 -15.71
CA GLY A 34 -32.16 -15.64 -16.77
C GLY A 34 -30.76 -15.46 -17.36
N ILE A 35 -29.72 -16.05 -16.78
CA ILE A 35 -28.36 -16.02 -17.31
C ILE A 35 -28.10 -17.27 -18.16
N GLN A 36 -27.62 -17.08 -19.39
CA GLN A 36 -27.26 -18.19 -20.27
C GLN A 36 -25.78 -18.55 -20.08
N VAL A 37 -25.52 -19.75 -19.60
CA VAL A 37 -24.17 -20.33 -19.50
C VAL A 37 -24.11 -21.53 -20.44
N PRO A 38 -23.13 -21.62 -21.36
CA PRO A 38 -22.99 -22.77 -22.23
C PRO A 38 -22.80 -24.06 -21.42
N GLU A 39 -23.50 -25.13 -21.82
CA GLU A 39 -23.44 -26.43 -21.16
C GLU A 39 -22.01 -26.97 -21.09
N GLY A 40 -21.67 -27.65 -20.00
CA GLY A 40 -20.33 -28.17 -19.81
C GLY A 40 -20.17 -28.93 -18.49
N PHE A 41 -18.98 -29.48 -18.31
CA PHE A 41 -18.59 -30.22 -17.13
C PHE A 41 -17.12 -29.95 -16.75
N CYS A 42 -16.78 -30.24 -15.50
CA CYS A 42 -15.43 -30.20 -14.96
C CYS A 42 -14.90 -31.62 -14.78
N VAL A 43 -13.76 -31.93 -15.40
CA VAL A 43 -12.91 -33.07 -15.03
C VAL A 43 -12.21 -32.70 -13.74
N THR A 44 -12.50 -33.42 -12.67
CA THR A 44 -12.14 -33.01 -11.30
C THR A 44 -10.66 -33.23 -11.00
N THR A 45 -10.17 -32.60 -9.93
CA THR A 45 -8.80 -32.80 -9.43
C THR A 45 -8.51 -34.24 -9.02
N GLU A 46 -9.52 -35.03 -8.67
CA GLU A 46 -9.40 -36.47 -8.39
C GLU A 46 -9.02 -37.27 -9.64
N ALA A 47 -9.49 -36.85 -10.83
CA ALA A 47 -9.08 -37.47 -12.09
C ALA A 47 -7.59 -37.19 -12.39
N TYR A 48 -7.14 -35.96 -12.12
CA TYR A 48 -5.73 -35.58 -12.23
C TYR A 48 -4.85 -36.38 -11.25
N GLN A 49 -5.26 -36.45 -9.97
CA GLN A 49 -4.53 -37.20 -8.95
C GLN A 49 -4.44 -38.69 -9.33
N LYS A 50 -5.56 -39.33 -9.68
CA LYS A 50 -5.57 -40.75 -10.07
C LYS A 50 -4.69 -41.05 -11.27
N ALA A 51 -4.57 -40.12 -12.23
CA ALA A 51 -3.70 -40.29 -13.38
C ALA A 51 -2.20 -40.26 -13.01
N LEU A 52 -1.81 -39.49 -11.99
CA LEU A 52 -0.41 -39.25 -11.64
C LEU A 52 0.07 -39.93 -10.35
N GLU A 53 -0.83 -40.36 -9.47
CA GLU A 53 -0.53 -40.94 -8.15
C GLU A 53 0.40 -42.16 -8.23
N GLN A 54 0.25 -42.99 -9.27
CA GLN A 54 1.05 -44.21 -9.45
C GLN A 54 2.36 -43.97 -10.23
N ASN A 55 2.66 -42.72 -10.62
CA ASN A 55 3.85 -42.40 -11.40
C ASN A 55 5.02 -41.97 -10.49
N GLY A 56 5.86 -42.94 -10.09
CA GLY A 56 7.01 -42.66 -9.22
C GLY A 56 8.02 -41.67 -9.80
N ALA A 57 8.18 -41.63 -11.12
CA ALA A 57 9.10 -40.69 -11.77
C ALA A 57 8.59 -39.24 -11.69
N PHE A 58 7.27 -39.03 -11.76
CA PHE A 58 6.65 -37.71 -11.55
C PHE A 58 6.90 -37.20 -10.14
N GLN A 59 6.69 -38.04 -9.11
CA GLN A 59 6.91 -37.64 -7.71
C GLN A 59 8.37 -37.28 -7.44
N THR A 60 9.32 -38.08 -7.95
CA THR A 60 10.76 -37.77 -7.79
C THR A 60 11.14 -36.42 -8.42
N LEU A 61 10.57 -36.08 -9.58
CA LEU A 61 10.84 -34.78 -10.22
C LEU A 61 10.20 -33.62 -9.46
N LEU A 62 9.04 -33.85 -8.83
CA LEU A 62 8.38 -32.86 -8.00
C LEU A 62 9.18 -32.56 -6.72
N ASP A 63 9.72 -33.61 -6.07
CA ASP A 63 10.62 -33.47 -4.91
C ASP A 63 11.94 -32.79 -5.26
N GLN A 64 12.46 -33.00 -6.48
CA GLN A 64 13.63 -32.24 -6.95
C GLN A 64 13.29 -30.75 -7.15
N LEU A 65 12.08 -30.45 -7.60
CA LEU A 65 11.64 -29.09 -7.88
C LEU A 65 11.47 -28.27 -6.59
N THR A 66 11.04 -28.89 -5.47
CA THR A 66 10.87 -28.21 -4.18
C THR A 66 12.19 -27.80 -3.52
N LEU A 67 13.32 -28.39 -3.94
CA LEU A 67 14.66 -28.05 -3.46
C LEU A 67 15.29 -26.85 -4.20
N LEU A 68 14.72 -26.44 -5.33
CA LEU A 68 15.26 -25.35 -6.15
C LEU A 68 14.79 -23.97 -5.67
N LYS A 69 15.53 -22.93 -6.06
CA LYS A 69 15.15 -21.52 -5.86
C LYS A 69 14.80 -20.86 -7.19
N VAL A 70 14.19 -19.68 -7.12
CA VAL A 70 13.68 -18.94 -8.31
C VAL A 70 14.81 -18.57 -9.27
N GLU A 71 16.03 -18.48 -8.77
CA GLU A 71 17.24 -18.14 -9.51
C GLU A 71 17.74 -19.31 -10.38
N ASP A 72 17.37 -20.55 -10.06
CA ASP A 72 17.82 -21.79 -10.72
C ASP A 72 17.09 -22.09 -12.05
N ARG A 73 16.94 -21.07 -12.90
CA ARG A 73 16.06 -21.10 -14.08
C ARG A 73 16.34 -22.24 -15.06
N ASP A 74 17.61 -22.54 -15.30
CA ASP A 74 17.99 -23.60 -16.25
C ASP A 74 17.56 -24.98 -15.74
N GLN A 75 17.75 -25.24 -14.44
CA GLN A 75 17.35 -26.51 -13.82
C GLN A 75 15.82 -26.64 -13.77
N ILE A 76 15.12 -25.55 -13.43
CA ILE A 76 13.65 -25.48 -13.49
C ILE A 76 13.16 -25.83 -14.89
N GLY A 77 13.75 -25.24 -15.93
CA GLY A 77 13.38 -25.49 -17.32
C GLY A 77 13.54 -26.95 -17.74
N GLU A 78 14.62 -27.61 -17.31
CA GLU A 78 14.85 -29.03 -17.61
C GLU A 78 13.89 -29.97 -16.87
N ILE A 79 13.63 -29.72 -15.57
CA ILE A 79 12.66 -30.51 -14.79
C ILE A 79 11.24 -30.30 -15.33
N SER A 80 10.86 -29.05 -15.63
CA SER A 80 9.59 -28.67 -16.27
C SER A 80 9.32 -29.47 -17.54
N LYS A 81 10.29 -29.53 -18.47
CA LYS A 81 10.15 -30.29 -19.72
C LYS A 81 9.91 -31.79 -19.46
N LYS A 82 10.65 -32.38 -18.51
CA LYS A 82 10.49 -33.80 -18.14
C LYS A 82 9.12 -34.09 -17.53
N ILE A 83 8.67 -33.25 -16.60
CA ILE A 83 7.35 -33.39 -15.97
C ILE A 83 6.25 -33.29 -17.03
N ARG A 84 6.29 -32.27 -17.90
CA ARG A 84 5.29 -32.08 -18.95
C ARG A 84 5.25 -33.25 -19.93
N LYS A 85 6.42 -33.81 -20.29
CA LYS A 85 6.49 -35.01 -21.13
C LYS A 85 5.78 -36.20 -20.47
N ILE A 86 6.03 -36.44 -19.18
CA ILE A 86 5.38 -37.51 -18.42
C ILE A 86 3.86 -37.33 -18.44
N ILE A 87 3.36 -36.12 -18.14
CA ILE A 87 1.91 -35.85 -18.10
C ILE A 87 1.25 -36.10 -19.47
N MET A 88 1.94 -35.78 -20.56
CA MET A 88 1.45 -36.03 -21.92
C MET A 88 1.44 -37.51 -22.33
N GLU A 89 2.29 -38.34 -21.72
CA GLU A 89 2.42 -39.78 -22.01
C GLU A 89 1.56 -40.65 -21.08
N VAL A 90 1.11 -40.12 -19.94
CA VAL A 90 0.23 -40.81 -18.99
C VAL A 90 -1.14 -41.08 -19.60
N GLU A 91 -1.60 -42.33 -19.48
CA GLU A 91 -2.95 -42.72 -19.89
C GLU A 91 -4.01 -42.19 -18.91
N ILE A 92 -5.05 -41.56 -19.45
CA ILE A 92 -6.18 -41.10 -18.65
C ILE A 92 -6.97 -42.33 -18.15
N PRO A 93 -7.27 -42.45 -16.83
CA PRO A 93 -7.96 -43.61 -16.28
C PRO A 93 -9.26 -43.93 -17.02
N SER A 94 -9.53 -45.22 -17.26
CA SER A 94 -10.68 -45.68 -18.07
C SER A 94 -12.03 -45.17 -17.55
N ASP A 95 -12.16 -45.00 -16.24
CA ASP A 95 -13.38 -44.47 -15.61
C ASP A 95 -13.62 -43.01 -16.00
N VAL A 96 -12.56 -42.20 -16.03
CA VAL A 96 -12.60 -40.79 -16.47
C VAL A 96 -12.97 -40.74 -17.95
N VAL A 97 -12.35 -41.57 -18.79
CA VAL A 97 -12.65 -41.64 -20.23
C VAL A 97 -14.12 -42.00 -20.48
N LYS A 98 -14.67 -42.97 -19.73
CA LYS A 98 -16.09 -43.36 -19.81
C LYS A 98 -17.01 -42.22 -19.38
N SER A 99 -16.71 -41.55 -18.28
CA SER A 99 -17.50 -40.40 -17.80
C SER A 99 -17.48 -39.25 -18.80
N VAL A 100 -16.31 -38.88 -19.34
CA VAL A 100 -16.20 -37.84 -20.36
C VAL A 100 -17.00 -38.20 -21.62
N ALA A 101 -16.88 -39.44 -22.11
CA ALA A 101 -17.65 -39.90 -23.27
C ALA A 101 -19.17 -39.85 -23.01
N HIS A 102 -19.62 -40.20 -21.81
CA HIS A 102 -21.02 -40.14 -21.42
C HIS A 102 -21.58 -38.71 -21.53
N TYR A 103 -20.92 -37.71 -20.94
CA TYR A 103 -21.38 -36.31 -21.02
C TYR A 103 -21.31 -35.76 -22.45
N LEU A 104 -20.24 -36.06 -23.21
CA LEU A 104 -20.14 -35.63 -24.62
C LEU A 104 -21.30 -36.19 -25.47
N SER A 105 -21.67 -37.46 -25.28
CA SER A 105 -22.81 -38.06 -26.01
C SER A 105 -24.14 -37.41 -25.62
N ARG A 106 -24.31 -37.00 -24.36
CA ARG A 106 -25.52 -36.32 -23.86
C ARG A 106 -25.69 -34.92 -24.45
N PHE A 107 -24.59 -34.20 -24.69
CA PHE A 107 -24.61 -32.87 -25.31
C PHE A 107 -24.66 -32.89 -26.84
N GLY A 108 -24.46 -34.06 -27.45
CA GLY A 108 -24.60 -34.33 -28.88
C GLY A 108 -23.26 -34.70 -29.56
N ASP A 109 -23.31 -35.72 -30.41
CA ASP A 109 -22.16 -36.18 -31.19
C ASP A 109 -21.78 -35.14 -32.27
N GLY A 110 -20.49 -34.78 -32.33
CA GLY A 110 -19.96 -33.82 -33.32
C GLY A 110 -19.91 -32.36 -32.88
N GLY A 111 -20.22 -32.05 -31.61
CA GLY A 111 -20.06 -30.71 -31.04
C GLY A 111 -18.60 -30.26 -30.91
N ALA A 112 -18.37 -28.94 -30.98
CA ALA A 112 -17.11 -28.30 -30.64
C ALA A 112 -17.10 -27.86 -29.18
N TYR A 113 -15.94 -27.92 -28.53
CA TYR A 113 -15.77 -27.61 -27.11
C TYR A 113 -14.56 -26.70 -26.85
N ALA A 114 -14.67 -25.83 -25.85
CA ALA A 114 -13.56 -25.16 -25.21
C ALA A 114 -13.04 -26.02 -24.05
N VAL A 115 -11.73 -26.28 -24.03
CA VAL A 115 -11.05 -27.02 -22.98
C VAL A 115 -10.18 -26.04 -22.19
N ARG A 116 -10.59 -25.73 -20.96
CA ARG A 116 -10.00 -24.65 -20.14
C ARG A 116 -9.47 -25.22 -18.83
N SER A 117 -8.31 -24.76 -18.39
CA SER A 117 -7.78 -25.09 -17.07
C SER A 117 -8.52 -24.34 -15.96
N SER A 118 -8.66 -24.98 -14.80
CA SER A 118 -9.24 -24.44 -13.57
C SER A 118 -8.43 -24.92 -12.36
N ALA A 119 -7.55 -24.09 -11.83
CA ALA A 119 -6.72 -24.44 -10.67
C ALA A 119 -7.45 -24.21 -9.34
N THR A 120 -7.10 -25.01 -8.33
CA THR A 120 -7.64 -24.88 -6.96
C THR A 120 -7.17 -23.62 -6.25
N ALA A 121 -6.01 -23.09 -6.65
CA ALA A 121 -5.43 -21.86 -6.09
C ALA A 121 -5.69 -20.61 -6.96
N GLU A 122 -6.45 -20.74 -8.06
CA GLU A 122 -6.64 -19.70 -9.09
C GLU A 122 -7.43 -18.48 -8.60
N ASP A 123 -8.36 -18.70 -7.68
CA ASP A 123 -9.27 -17.68 -7.13
C ASP A 123 -9.09 -17.49 -5.60
N LEU A 124 -7.91 -17.85 -5.07
CA LEU A 124 -7.58 -17.47 -3.69
C LEU A 124 -7.48 -15.94 -3.61
N PRO A 125 -7.98 -15.28 -2.55
CA PRO A 125 -7.99 -13.81 -2.45
C PRO A 125 -6.62 -13.14 -2.67
N HIS A 126 -5.54 -13.89 -2.44
CA HIS A 126 -4.16 -13.44 -2.53
C HIS A 126 -3.40 -13.93 -3.77
N ALA A 127 -3.98 -14.76 -4.63
CA ALA A 127 -3.32 -15.32 -5.82
C ALA A 127 -4.25 -15.35 -7.02
N SER A 128 -3.86 -14.66 -8.08
CA SER A 128 -4.51 -14.76 -9.39
C SER A 128 -3.57 -15.52 -10.32
N PHE A 129 -3.94 -16.74 -10.69
CA PHE A 129 -3.24 -17.52 -11.73
C PHE A 129 -3.65 -17.07 -13.15
N ALA A 130 -4.28 -15.90 -13.28
CA ALA A 130 -4.74 -15.34 -14.54
C ALA A 130 -3.62 -15.33 -15.59
N GLY A 131 -3.93 -15.88 -16.77
CA GLY A 131 -3.01 -15.93 -17.92
C GLY A 131 -1.83 -16.91 -17.78
N GLN A 132 -1.73 -17.67 -16.69
CA GLN A 132 -0.60 -18.60 -16.48
C GLN A 132 -0.81 -20.00 -17.08
N GLN A 133 -2.06 -20.34 -17.39
CA GLN A 133 -2.46 -21.68 -17.80
C GLN A 133 -3.16 -21.67 -19.15
N ASP A 134 -3.12 -22.81 -19.83
CA ASP A 134 -3.55 -22.89 -21.23
C ASP A 134 -5.06 -23.10 -21.35
N THR A 135 -5.65 -22.44 -22.34
CA THR A 135 -7.02 -22.64 -22.79
C THR A 135 -7.00 -22.95 -24.28
N TYR A 136 -7.80 -23.92 -24.70
CA TYR A 136 -7.86 -24.38 -26.08
C TYR A 136 -9.30 -24.28 -26.59
N LEU A 137 -9.51 -23.53 -27.67
CA LEU A 137 -10.83 -23.28 -28.24
C LEU A 137 -11.12 -24.18 -29.45
N ASN A 138 -12.42 -24.41 -29.69
CA ASN A 138 -12.95 -25.14 -30.85
C ASN A 138 -12.33 -26.54 -31.06
N ILE A 139 -12.29 -27.35 -30.00
CA ILE A 139 -11.81 -28.73 -30.04
C ILE A 139 -12.97 -29.67 -30.40
N VAL A 140 -12.77 -30.46 -31.45
CA VAL A 140 -13.79 -31.39 -31.97
C VAL A 140 -13.30 -32.83 -31.83
N GLY A 141 -14.17 -33.70 -31.32
CA GLY A 141 -13.93 -35.13 -31.20
C GLY A 141 -13.32 -35.56 -29.86
N LYS A 142 -13.77 -36.73 -29.38
CA LYS A 142 -13.41 -37.29 -28.07
C LYS A 142 -11.90 -37.40 -27.84
N GLU A 143 -11.17 -37.98 -28.80
CA GLU A 143 -9.73 -38.20 -28.66
C GLU A 143 -8.94 -36.87 -28.61
N ALA A 144 -9.41 -35.87 -29.35
CA ALA A 144 -8.83 -34.53 -29.29
C ALA A 144 -9.10 -33.87 -27.93
N ILE A 145 -10.30 -33.99 -27.38
CA ILE A 145 -10.66 -33.46 -26.05
C ILE A 145 -9.79 -34.10 -24.97
N LEU A 146 -9.66 -35.44 -24.95
CA LEU A 146 -8.80 -36.16 -24.00
C LEU A 146 -7.34 -35.71 -24.09
N ARG A 147 -6.81 -35.53 -25.31
CA ARG A 147 -5.46 -34.99 -25.50
C ARG A 147 -5.30 -33.57 -24.94
N HIS A 148 -6.31 -32.71 -25.10
CA HIS A 148 -6.25 -31.34 -24.57
C HIS A 148 -6.44 -31.28 -23.04
N ILE A 149 -7.14 -32.25 -22.44
CA ILE A 149 -7.15 -32.41 -20.98
C ILE A 149 -5.72 -32.66 -20.45
N SER A 150 -4.97 -33.58 -21.07
CA SER A 150 -3.55 -33.80 -20.70
C SER A 150 -2.68 -32.57 -20.93
N LYS A 151 -2.93 -31.79 -22.01
CA LYS A 151 -2.22 -30.52 -22.23
C LYS A 151 -2.52 -29.50 -21.14
N CYS A 152 -3.78 -29.36 -20.71
CA CYS A 152 -4.13 -28.49 -19.59
C CYS A 152 -3.40 -28.91 -18.32
N TRP A 153 -3.38 -30.21 -17.97
CA TRP A 153 -2.60 -30.71 -16.84
C TRP A 153 -1.11 -30.39 -16.97
N ALA A 154 -0.52 -30.54 -18.16
CA ALA A 154 0.87 -30.20 -18.41
C ALA A 154 1.15 -28.69 -18.27
N SER A 155 0.17 -27.82 -18.58
CA SER A 155 0.33 -26.36 -18.47
C SER A 155 0.65 -25.89 -17.04
N LEU A 156 0.25 -26.67 -16.02
CA LEU A 156 0.58 -26.41 -14.62
C LEU A 156 2.09 -26.42 -14.36
N PHE A 157 2.87 -27.14 -15.16
CA PHE A 157 4.33 -27.29 -15.02
C PHE A 157 5.09 -26.58 -16.14
N THR A 158 4.54 -25.49 -16.68
CA THR A 158 5.33 -24.56 -17.49
C THR A 158 6.29 -23.77 -16.59
N ASP A 159 7.41 -23.33 -17.15
CA ASP A 159 8.45 -22.59 -16.43
C ASP A 159 7.85 -21.34 -15.73
N ARG A 160 6.96 -20.63 -16.45
CA ARG A 160 6.20 -19.48 -15.92
C ARG A 160 5.35 -19.84 -14.68
N ALA A 161 4.63 -20.95 -14.74
CA ALA A 161 3.70 -21.35 -13.69
C ALA A 161 4.45 -21.85 -12.43
N ILE A 162 5.57 -22.54 -12.63
CA ILE A 162 6.46 -22.97 -11.54
C ILE A 162 7.07 -21.75 -10.84
N ILE A 163 7.71 -20.85 -11.59
CA ILE A 163 8.34 -19.64 -11.03
C ILE A 163 7.31 -18.77 -10.30
N TYR A 164 6.09 -18.63 -10.86
CA TYR A 164 5.01 -17.91 -10.20
C TYR A 164 4.66 -18.52 -8.84
N ARG A 165 4.53 -19.85 -8.75
CA ARG A 165 4.24 -20.55 -7.49
C ARG A 165 5.36 -20.35 -6.48
N MET A 166 6.62 -20.49 -6.89
CA MET A 166 7.77 -20.27 -6.02
C MET A 166 7.80 -18.84 -5.45
N LYS A 167 7.58 -17.83 -6.30
CA LYS A 167 7.53 -16.41 -5.87
C LYS A 167 6.40 -16.11 -4.88
N ASN A 168 5.29 -16.85 -4.96
CA ASN A 168 4.14 -16.69 -4.07
C ASN A 168 4.12 -17.70 -2.92
N GLY A 169 5.16 -18.53 -2.76
CA GLY A 169 5.26 -19.51 -1.68
C GLY A 169 4.28 -20.69 -1.78
N PHE A 170 3.78 -21.00 -2.98
CA PHE A 170 2.90 -22.16 -3.19
C PHE A 170 3.69 -23.44 -3.38
N ASP A 171 3.41 -24.42 -2.52
CA ASP A 171 3.94 -25.79 -2.66
C ASP A 171 3.43 -26.44 -3.96
N HIS A 172 4.35 -26.95 -4.77
CA HIS A 172 4.04 -27.61 -6.03
C HIS A 172 3.24 -28.91 -5.85
N SER A 173 3.35 -29.55 -4.68
CA SER A 173 2.62 -30.79 -4.35
C SER A 173 1.15 -30.57 -3.98
N GLN A 174 0.78 -29.33 -3.63
CA GLN A 174 -0.56 -29.00 -3.13
C GLN A 174 -1.45 -28.32 -4.17
N VAL A 175 -0.93 -28.07 -5.38
CA VAL A 175 -1.71 -27.46 -6.46
C VAL A 175 -2.19 -28.53 -7.42
N TYR A 176 -3.52 -28.65 -7.50
CA TYR A 176 -4.19 -29.58 -8.41
C TYR A 176 -4.92 -28.80 -9.51
N LEU A 177 -5.13 -29.45 -10.65
CA LEU A 177 -5.80 -28.85 -11.79
C LEU A 177 -7.06 -29.61 -12.17
N SER A 178 -8.20 -28.92 -12.17
CA SER A 178 -9.42 -29.35 -12.85
C SER A 178 -9.42 -28.83 -14.29
N VAL A 179 -10.10 -29.54 -15.19
CA VAL A 179 -10.25 -29.13 -16.58
C VAL A 179 -11.72 -28.97 -16.92
N ILE A 180 -12.11 -27.78 -17.34
CA ILE A 180 -13.43 -27.45 -17.82
C ILE A 180 -13.54 -27.87 -19.29
N VAL A 181 -14.58 -28.62 -19.63
CA VAL A 181 -14.99 -28.92 -21.00
C VAL A 181 -16.35 -28.29 -21.21
N GLN A 182 -16.37 -27.17 -21.93
CA GLN A 182 -17.55 -26.34 -22.14
C GLN A 182 -17.92 -26.32 -23.63
N ARG A 183 -19.21 -26.38 -23.94
CA ARG A 183 -19.70 -26.30 -25.32
C ARG A 183 -19.25 -24.98 -25.95
N MET A 184 -18.70 -25.05 -27.16
CA MET A 184 -18.23 -23.89 -27.88
C MET A 184 -19.41 -23.04 -28.36
N VAL A 185 -19.28 -21.73 -28.19
CA VAL A 185 -20.16 -20.72 -28.76
C VAL A 185 -19.41 -20.06 -29.92
N PHE A 186 -20.08 -19.80 -31.05
CA PHE A 186 -19.50 -19.14 -32.21
C PHE A 186 -20.10 -17.71 -32.34
N PRO A 187 -19.58 -16.73 -31.58
CA PRO A 187 -20.15 -15.40 -31.47
C PRO A 187 -19.92 -14.52 -32.71
N GLN A 188 -20.85 -13.58 -32.92
CA GLN A 188 -20.59 -12.40 -33.75
C GLN A 188 -19.68 -11.40 -33.01
N ALA A 189 -19.90 -11.23 -31.70
CA ALA A 189 -19.14 -10.35 -30.83
C ALA A 189 -18.86 -11.01 -29.48
N SER A 190 -17.72 -10.71 -28.89
CA SER A 190 -17.36 -11.16 -27.54
C SER A 190 -16.52 -10.11 -26.84
N GLY A 191 -16.38 -10.25 -25.52
CA GLY A 191 -15.76 -9.21 -24.75
C GLY A 191 -15.62 -9.51 -23.27
N ILE A 192 -15.22 -8.48 -22.55
CA ILE A 192 -15.06 -8.46 -21.10
C ILE A 192 -15.98 -7.38 -20.55
N LEU A 193 -16.58 -7.64 -19.40
CA LEU A 193 -17.36 -6.68 -18.65
C LEU A 193 -16.83 -6.62 -17.23
N PHE A 194 -16.53 -5.40 -16.77
CA PHE A 194 -16.23 -5.11 -15.37
C PHE A 194 -17.43 -4.39 -14.77
N THR A 195 -17.98 -4.89 -13.66
CA THR A 195 -19.09 -4.24 -12.94
C THR A 195 -18.66 -2.99 -12.15
N VAL A 196 -17.40 -2.60 -12.32
CA VAL A 196 -16.71 -1.44 -11.75
C VAL A 196 -15.87 -0.82 -12.87
N ASP A 197 -15.55 0.47 -12.78
CA ASP A 197 -14.56 1.07 -13.66
C ASP A 197 -13.16 0.61 -13.23
N PRO A 198 -12.41 -0.13 -14.06
CA PRO A 198 -11.11 -0.69 -13.67
C PRO A 198 -10.03 0.37 -13.41
N ILE A 199 -10.26 1.62 -13.88
CA ILE A 199 -9.34 2.75 -13.71
C ILE A 199 -9.63 3.46 -12.39
N THR A 200 -10.85 4.00 -12.23
CA THR A 200 -11.20 4.82 -11.06
C THR A 200 -11.65 3.99 -9.86
N SER A 201 -11.92 2.69 -10.04
CA SER A 201 -12.57 1.83 -9.03
C SER A 201 -13.99 2.24 -8.64
N ASN A 202 -14.64 3.13 -9.41
CA ASN A 202 -16.02 3.55 -9.18
C ASN A 202 -16.97 2.36 -9.39
N ARG A 203 -17.63 1.92 -8.31
CA ARG A 203 -18.52 0.74 -8.32
C ARG A 203 -19.88 1.01 -8.97
N LYS A 204 -20.29 2.27 -9.13
CA LYS A 204 -21.52 2.65 -9.86
C LYS A 204 -21.32 2.73 -11.38
N LEU A 205 -20.07 2.85 -11.83
CA LEU A 205 -19.71 2.90 -13.25
C LEU A 205 -19.31 1.51 -13.74
N LEU A 206 -20.01 0.97 -14.73
CA LEU A 206 -19.74 -0.33 -15.35
C LEU A 206 -18.99 -0.11 -16.66
N SER A 207 -17.98 -0.94 -16.95
CA SER A 207 -17.16 -0.85 -18.17
C SER A 207 -17.29 -2.13 -19.01
N ILE A 208 -17.49 -1.98 -20.32
CA ILE A 208 -17.64 -3.09 -21.28
C ILE A 208 -16.62 -2.90 -22.40
N ASP A 209 -15.76 -3.89 -22.58
CA ASP A 209 -14.89 -4.02 -23.75
C ASP A 209 -15.51 -5.02 -24.73
N ALA A 210 -15.67 -4.64 -26.00
CA ALA A 210 -16.28 -5.46 -27.04
C ALA A 210 -15.48 -5.50 -28.34
N SER A 211 -15.32 -6.69 -28.92
CA SER A 211 -14.71 -6.89 -30.24
C SER A 211 -15.44 -7.97 -31.04
N PHE A 212 -15.12 -8.09 -32.33
CA PHE A 212 -15.74 -9.06 -33.23
C PHE A 212 -15.10 -10.46 -33.11
N GLY A 213 -15.92 -11.49 -33.30
CA GLY A 213 -15.48 -12.89 -33.27
C GLY A 213 -15.20 -13.40 -31.85
N LEU A 214 -14.24 -14.32 -31.72
CA LEU A 214 -13.87 -15.02 -30.48
C LEU A 214 -13.03 -14.17 -29.52
N GLY A 215 -13.30 -14.30 -28.22
CA GLY A 215 -12.70 -13.47 -27.16
C GLY A 215 -11.21 -13.73 -26.90
N GLU A 216 -10.66 -14.84 -27.42
CA GLU A 216 -9.22 -15.17 -27.33
C GLU A 216 -8.34 -14.03 -27.87
N ALA A 217 -8.81 -13.33 -28.91
CA ALA A 217 -8.10 -12.22 -29.52
C ALA A 217 -7.89 -11.05 -28.54
N LEU A 218 -8.94 -10.75 -27.75
CA LEU A 218 -8.95 -9.65 -26.78
C LEU A 218 -8.09 -10.01 -25.57
N VAL A 219 -8.25 -11.20 -25.02
CA VAL A 219 -7.48 -11.69 -23.86
C VAL A 219 -5.99 -11.80 -24.18
N SER A 220 -5.63 -12.09 -25.44
CA SER A 220 -4.23 -12.17 -25.90
C SER A 220 -3.62 -10.80 -26.24
N GLY A 221 -4.39 -9.70 -26.17
CA GLY A 221 -3.93 -8.35 -26.49
C GLY A 221 -3.59 -8.13 -27.97
N LEU A 222 -4.13 -8.96 -28.87
CA LEU A 222 -3.84 -8.92 -30.31
C LEU A 222 -4.76 -7.95 -31.07
N VAL A 223 -5.88 -7.55 -30.45
CA VAL A 223 -6.92 -6.71 -31.08
C VAL A 223 -7.32 -5.56 -30.17
N SER A 224 -7.63 -4.42 -30.77
CA SER A 224 -8.33 -3.33 -30.09
C SER A 224 -9.81 -3.70 -29.89
N ALA A 225 -10.44 -3.13 -28.86
CA ALA A 225 -11.86 -3.29 -28.57
C ALA A 225 -12.52 -1.93 -28.39
N ASP A 226 -13.83 -1.88 -28.67
CA ASP A 226 -14.65 -0.75 -28.27
C ASP A 226 -14.82 -0.76 -26.76
N CYS A 227 -14.84 0.40 -26.13
CA CYS A 227 -15.05 0.55 -24.70
C CYS A 227 -16.32 1.36 -24.45
N TYR A 228 -17.24 0.81 -23.67
CA TYR A 228 -18.50 1.46 -23.29
C TYR A 228 -18.55 1.62 -21.79
N LYS A 229 -19.03 2.77 -21.32
CA LYS A 229 -19.27 3.02 -19.90
C LYS A 229 -20.76 3.25 -19.63
N VAL A 230 -21.29 2.54 -18.64
CA VAL A 230 -22.70 2.59 -18.26
C VAL A 230 -22.84 2.93 -16.78
N GLN A 231 -23.68 3.91 -16.47
CA GLN A 231 -24.02 4.32 -15.11
C GLN A 231 -25.54 4.50 -15.04
N GLU A 232 -26.17 3.95 -14.00
CA GLU A 232 -27.63 4.10 -13.77
C GLU A 232 -28.51 3.80 -15.00
N GLU A 233 -28.17 2.73 -15.74
CA GLU A 233 -28.88 2.33 -16.98
C GLU A 233 -28.74 3.31 -18.16
N GLU A 234 -27.84 4.28 -18.07
CA GLU A 234 -27.51 5.20 -19.16
C GLU A 234 -26.06 4.99 -19.65
N ILE A 235 -25.85 5.13 -20.96
CA ILE A 235 -24.51 5.07 -21.54
C ILE A 235 -23.88 6.45 -21.41
N VAL A 236 -22.87 6.56 -20.55
CA VAL A 236 -22.21 7.84 -20.24
C VAL A 236 -20.98 8.10 -21.11
N ASP A 237 -20.37 7.06 -21.68
CA ASP A 237 -19.22 7.19 -22.58
C ASP A 237 -19.15 6.03 -23.59
N LYS A 238 -18.62 6.33 -24.78
CA LYS A 238 -18.36 5.35 -25.85
C LYS A 238 -17.07 5.69 -26.59
N MET A 239 -16.14 4.75 -26.59
CA MET A 239 -14.91 4.80 -27.38
C MET A 239 -14.95 3.70 -28.44
N ILE A 240 -15.00 4.10 -29.71
CA ILE A 240 -14.97 3.15 -30.84
C ILE A 240 -13.53 3.00 -31.33
N ALA A 241 -13.01 1.78 -31.25
CA ALA A 241 -11.66 1.47 -31.69
C ALA A 241 -11.65 0.89 -33.11
N THR A 242 -10.56 1.14 -33.84
CA THR A 242 -10.31 0.52 -35.14
C THR A 242 -9.90 -0.95 -34.93
N LYS A 243 -10.82 -1.87 -35.26
CA LYS A 243 -10.67 -3.31 -35.07
C LYS A 243 -10.12 -3.95 -36.35
N ASN A 244 -8.81 -4.17 -36.42
CA ASN A 244 -8.13 -4.66 -37.63
C ASN A 244 -8.28 -6.16 -37.88
N LEU A 245 -8.38 -6.96 -36.81
CA LEU A 245 -8.33 -8.42 -36.84
C LEU A 245 -9.46 -9.00 -35.98
N ALA A 246 -9.94 -10.18 -36.34
CA ALA A 246 -10.85 -11.00 -35.54
C ALA A 246 -10.45 -12.48 -35.63
N ILE A 247 -10.77 -13.25 -34.59
CA ILE A 247 -10.54 -14.71 -34.56
C ILE A 247 -11.89 -15.43 -34.73
N TYR A 248 -11.92 -16.42 -35.62
CA TYR A 248 -13.10 -17.24 -35.89
C TYR A 248 -12.78 -18.73 -35.72
N GLY A 249 -13.79 -19.53 -35.38
CA GLY A 249 -13.65 -20.98 -35.31
C GLY A 249 -13.79 -21.64 -36.68
N LEU A 250 -12.91 -22.60 -36.99
CA LEU A 250 -12.96 -23.42 -38.20
C LEU A 250 -13.97 -24.58 -38.07
N LYS A 251 -14.60 -24.98 -39.18
CA LYS A 251 -15.57 -26.09 -39.19
C LYS A 251 -14.97 -27.44 -38.78
N GLU A 252 -13.68 -27.66 -39.06
CA GLU A 252 -12.97 -28.91 -38.79
C GLU A 252 -12.30 -28.92 -37.41
N GLY A 253 -12.47 -27.86 -36.61
CA GLY A 253 -11.78 -27.63 -35.34
C GLY A 253 -10.60 -26.67 -35.46
N GLY A 254 -10.27 -25.99 -34.36
CA GLY A 254 -9.24 -24.95 -34.29
C GLY A 254 -9.75 -23.54 -34.65
N THR A 255 -8.86 -22.56 -34.60
CA THR A 255 -9.18 -21.14 -34.81
C THR A 255 -8.37 -20.55 -35.97
N GLU A 256 -8.92 -19.53 -36.62
CA GLU A 256 -8.25 -18.76 -37.67
C GLU A 256 -8.35 -17.26 -37.38
N THR A 257 -7.26 -16.53 -37.58
CA THR A 257 -7.23 -15.07 -37.49
C THR A 257 -7.47 -14.48 -38.88
N LYS A 258 -8.45 -13.58 -39.00
CA LYS A 258 -8.78 -12.88 -40.24
C LYS A 258 -8.68 -11.36 -40.07
N LEU A 259 -8.28 -10.69 -41.15
CA LEU A 259 -8.41 -9.23 -41.26
C LEU A 259 -9.88 -8.87 -41.42
N ILE A 260 -10.33 -7.87 -40.68
CA ILE A 260 -11.67 -7.30 -40.80
C ILE A 260 -11.67 -6.36 -42.01
N ASP A 261 -12.75 -6.40 -42.79
CA ASP A 261 -12.96 -5.50 -43.94
C ASP A 261 -12.85 -4.03 -43.49
N PRO A 262 -12.07 -3.17 -44.19
CA PRO A 262 -11.92 -1.75 -43.85
C PRO A 262 -13.21 -1.01 -43.50
N ASP A 263 -14.32 -1.33 -44.17
CA ASP A 263 -15.62 -0.70 -43.93
C ASP A 263 -16.24 -1.10 -42.58
N GLN A 264 -15.83 -2.24 -42.02
CA GLN A 264 -16.31 -2.77 -40.73
C GLN A 264 -15.40 -2.42 -39.54
N GLN A 265 -14.16 -2.00 -39.78
CA GLN A 265 -13.18 -1.81 -38.70
C GLN A 265 -13.57 -0.72 -37.70
N ASN A 266 -14.31 0.29 -38.15
CA ASN A 266 -14.73 1.44 -37.33
C ASN A 266 -16.22 1.39 -36.95
N ILE A 267 -16.89 0.25 -37.17
CA ILE A 267 -18.27 0.06 -36.77
C ILE A 267 -18.32 -0.25 -35.27
N GLN A 268 -19.30 0.31 -34.57
CA GLN A 268 -19.61 0.00 -33.17
C GLN A 268 -20.01 -1.48 -33.05
N THR A 269 -19.34 -2.22 -32.17
CA THR A 269 -19.49 -3.68 -32.05
C THR A 269 -20.87 -4.09 -31.51
N LEU A 270 -21.39 -3.35 -30.53
CA LEU A 270 -22.68 -3.62 -29.89
C LEU A 270 -23.61 -2.43 -30.10
N THR A 271 -24.89 -2.66 -30.38
CA THR A 271 -25.89 -1.58 -30.37
C THR A 271 -26.12 -1.05 -28.95
N ASP A 272 -26.63 0.18 -28.84
CA ASP A 272 -26.91 0.80 -27.54
C ASP A 272 -27.85 -0.05 -26.66
N GLN A 273 -28.86 -0.67 -27.27
CA GLN A 273 -29.77 -1.57 -26.56
C GLN A 273 -29.04 -2.82 -26.02
N GLN A 274 -28.13 -3.39 -26.82
CA GLN A 274 -27.30 -4.52 -26.40
C GLN A 274 -26.34 -4.14 -25.27
N ILE A 275 -25.77 -2.93 -25.30
CA ILE A 275 -24.90 -2.41 -24.23
C ILE A 275 -25.66 -2.37 -22.90
N LEU A 276 -26.86 -1.78 -22.89
CA LEU A 276 -27.68 -1.67 -21.67
C LEU A 276 -28.17 -3.04 -21.18
N GLN A 277 -28.56 -3.94 -22.09
CA GLN A 277 -28.94 -5.31 -21.76
C GLN A 277 -27.78 -6.06 -21.08
N LEU A 278 -26.57 -5.94 -21.63
CA LEU A 278 -25.38 -6.58 -21.08
C LEU A 278 -24.98 -5.98 -19.73
N ALA A 279 -25.10 -4.65 -19.56
CA ALA A 279 -24.87 -4.00 -18.28
C ALA A 279 -25.85 -4.51 -17.19
N CYS A 280 -27.12 -4.69 -17.53
CA CYS A 280 -28.12 -5.28 -16.63
C CYS A 280 -27.74 -6.71 -16.21
N ILE A 281 -27.32 -7.54 -17.17
CA ILE A 281 -26.80 -8.89 -16.90
C ILE A 281 -25.60 -8.85 -15.94
N GLY A 282 -24.65 -7.94 -16.18
CA GLY A 282 -23.48 -7.76 -15.32
C GLY A 282 -23.86 -7.43 -13.87
N ARG A 283 -24.79 -6.48 -13.68
CA ARG A 283 -25.30 -6.11 -12.34
C ARG A 283 -26.08 -7.24 -11.66
N GLN A 284 -26.82 -8.05 -12.41
CA GLN A 284 -27.49 -9.22 -11.87
C GLN A 284 -26.48 -10.26 -11.33
N ILE A 285 -25.38 -10.48 -12.06
CA ILE A 285 -24.31 -11.40 -11.66
C ILE A 285 -23.58 -10.85 -10.41
N GLU A 286 -23.23 -9.56 -10.41
CA GLU A 286 -22.64 -8.90 -9.23
C GLU A 286 -23.52 -9.03 -7.98
N ALA A 287 -24.83 -8.78 -8.11
CA ALA A 287 -25.77 -8.92 -7.00
C ALA A 287 -25.83 -10.35 -6.45
N TYR A 288 -25.71 -11.36 -7.33
CA TYR A 288 -25.68 -12.77 -6.92
C TYR A 288 -24.40 -13.14 -6.15
N PHE A 289 -23.23 -12.67 -6.62
CA PHE A 289 -21.95 -12.93 -5.96
C PHE A 289 -21.69 -12.01 -4.76
N GLY A 290 -22.39 -10.89 -4.63
CA GLY A 290 -22.25 -9.92 -3.56
C GLY A 290 -20.96 -9.09 -3.62
N CYS A 291 -20.25 -9.10 -4.73
CA CYS A 291 -19.02 -8.34 -4.94
C CYS A 291 -18.77 -8.05 -6.43
N PRO A 292 -18.01 -7.00 -6.78
CA PRO A 292 -17.73 -6.65 -8.17
C PRO A 292 -17.08 -7.79 -8.96
N GLN A 293 -17.54 -7.98 -10.19
CA GLN A 293 -17.17 -9.09 -11.06
C GLN A 293 -16.48 -8.62 -12.34
N ASP A 294 -15.53 -9.42 -12.79
CA ASP A 294 -14.96 -9.42 -14.14
C ASP A 294 -15.54 -10.63 -14.89
N ILE A 295 -16.26 -10.34 -15.98
CA ILE A 295 -17.16 -11.25 -16.67
C ILE A 295 -16.74 -11.36 -18.14
N GLU A 296 -16.48 -12.58 -18.60
CA GLU A 296 -16.28 -12.85 -20.02
C GLU A 296 -17.61 -13.27 -20.66
N TRP A 297 -17.94 -12.66 -21.80
CA TRP A 297 -19.21 -12.85 -22.48
C TRP A 297 -19.06 -13.01 -24.00
N CYS A 298 -20.04 -13.66 -24.60
CA CYS A 298 -20.18 -13.88 -26.03
C CYS A 298 -21.61 -13.55 -26.48
N SER A 299 -21.80 -13.00 -27.67
CA SER A 299 -23.11 -12.71 -28.26
C SER A 299 -23.33 -13.55 -29.52
N VAL A 300 -24.43 -14.29 -29.56
CA VAL A 300 -24.93 -15.05 -30.72
C VAL A 300 -26.39 -14.68 -30.97
N ASP A 301 -26.71 -14.13 -32.15
CA ASP A 301 -28.08 -13.84 -32.58
C ASP A 301 -28.86 -13.05 -31.51
N ASP A 302 -28.26 -11.94 -31.06
CA ASP A 302 -28.77 -11.05 -29.99
C ASP A 302 -28.93 -11.70 -28.60
N THR A 303 -28.40 -12.92 -28.42
CA THR A 303 -28.39 -13.61 -27.13
C THR A 303 -26.99 -13.60 -26.52
N PHE A 304 -26.89 -13.08 -25.29
CA PHE A 304 -25.64 -13.10 -24.52
C PHE A 304 -25.46 -14.41 -23.76
N TYR A 305 -24.26 -14.97 -23.88
CA TYR A 305 -23.78 -16.13 -23.13
C TYR A 305 -22.62 -15.70 -22.24
N ILE A 306 -22.68 -16.10 -20.97
CA ILE A 306 -21.61 -15.85 -20.00
C ILE A 306 -20.71 -17.07 -19.95
N VAL A 307 -19.43 -16.86 -20.27
CA VAL A 307 -18.44 -17.93 -20.38
C VAL A 307 -17.46 -17.96 -19.21
N GLN A 308 -17.39 -16.90 -18.41
CA GLN A 308 -16.63 -16.85 -17.16
C GLN A 308 -17.12 -15.69 -16.28
N SER A 309 -17.00 -15.81 -14.96
CA SER A 309 -17.08 -14.70 -14.01
C SER A 309 -16.03 -14.92 -12.93
N ARG A 310 -15.42 -13.84 -12.45
CA ARG A 310 -14.48 -13.86 -11.32
C ARG A 310 -14.58 -12.59 -10.48
N PRO A 311 -14.36 -12.67 -9.16
CA PRO A 311 -14.33 -11.48 -8.31
C PRO A 311 -13.11 -10.60 -8.63
N ILE A 312 -13.30 -9.28 -8.59
CA ILE A 312 -12.20 -8.32 -8.77
C ILE A 312 -11.47 -8.12 -7.43
N THR A 313 -10.24 -8.62 -7.33
CA THR A 313 -9.45 -8.62 -6.09
C THR A 313 -8.51 -7.42 -5.93
N THR A 314 -8.46 -6.52 -6.92
CA THR A 314 -7.55 -5.36 -6.94
C THR A 314 -8.17 -4.10 -6.36
N LEU A 315 -9.47 -4.09 -6.09
CA LEU A 315 -10.18 -2.91 -5.62
C LEU A 315 -9.79 -2.57 -4.17
N TYR A 316 -9.59 -1.28 -3.91
CA TYR A 316 -9.49 -0.79 -2.54
C TYR A 316 -10.86 -0.90 -1.86
N PRO A 317 -10.96 -1.45 -0.63
CA PRO A 317 -12.23 -1.57 0.08
C PRO A 317 -12.77 -0.19 0.49
N ILE A 318 -14.10 -0.04 0.53
CA ILE A 318 -14.75 1.21 0.92
C ILE A 318 -14.73 1.35 2.46
N PRO A 319 -14.49 2.55 3.01
CA PRO A 319 -14.66 2.81 4.44
C PRO A 319 -16.07 2.47 4.93
N GLU A 320 -16.15 1.73 6.05
CA GLU A 320 -17.42 1.30 6.63
C GLU A 320 -18.30 2.49 7.06
N THR A 321 -19.53 2.55 6.55
CA THR A 321 -20.58 3.51 6.93
C THR A 321 -21.90 2.80 7.18
N ASN A 322 -22.79 3.42 7.97
CA ASN A 322 -24.09 2.86 8.37
C ASN A 322 -25.26 3.37 7.51
N ASP A 323 -24.99 4.17 6.48
CA ASP A 323 -25.98 4.73 5.58
C ASP A 323 -25.63 4.44 4.10
N GLN A 324 -26.43 4.98 3.18
CA GLN A 324 -26.23 4.88 1.73
C GLN A 324 -25.99 6.25 1.09
N GLU A 325 -25.60 7.25 1.89
CA GLU A 325 -25.37 8.61 1.41
C GLU A 325 -24.02 8.71 0.67
N ASN A 326 -23.86 9.79 -0.10
CA ASN A 326 -22.59 10.07 -0.75
C ASN A 326 -21.61 10.63 0.27
N HIS A 327 -20.48 9.93 0.46
CA HIS A 327 -19.42 10.37 1.37
C HIS A 327 -18.10 10.59 0.66
N VAL A 328 -17.29 11.48 1.22
CA VAL A 328 -15.92 11.76 0.79
C VAL A 328 -14.97 11.52 1.95
N TYR A 329 -14.03 10.60 1.74
CA TYR A 329 -13.07 10.18 2.75
C TYR A 329 -11.66 10.61 2.37
N VAL A 330 -10.93 11.17 3.33
CA VAL A 330 -9.51 11.54 3.19
C VAL A 330 -8.64 10.60 4.00
N SER A 331 -7.54 10.14 3.40
CA SER A 331 -6.62 9.19 4.01
C SER A 331 -5.80 9.80 5.14
N VAL A 332 -5.92 9.20 6.33
CA VAL A 332 -5.06 9.55 7.49
C VAL A 332 -3.63 9.12 7.24
N GLY A 333 -3.42 8.00 6.53
CA GLY A 333 -2.08 7.49 6.21
C GLY A 333 -1.24 8.47 5.40
N HIS A 334 -1.85 9.18 4.44
CA HIS A 334 -1.16 10.24 3.69
C HIS A 334 -0.80 11.43 4.57
N GLN A 335 -1.67 11.84 5.50
CA GLN A 335 -1.36 12.92 6.44
C GLN A 335 -0.28 12.51 7.45
N GLN A 336 -0.29 11.26 7.90
CA GLN A 336 0.66 10.73 8.88
C GLN A 336 1.97 10.24 8.27
N MET A 337 2.11 10.27 6.94
CA MET A 337 3.26 9.73 6.20
C MET A 337 3.49 8.25 6.52
N MET A 338 2.40 7.47 6.57
CA MET A 338 2.41 6.04 6.87
C MET A 338 1.27 5.36 6.11
N THR A 339 1.58 4.89 4.90
CA THR A 339 0.61 4.27 3.98
C THR A 339 0.59 2.73 4.04
N ASP A 340 1.52 2.14 4.79
CA ASP A 340 1.51 0.72 5.12
C ASP A 340 0.19 0.31 5.79
N SER A 341 -0.21 -0.95 5.60
CA SER A 341 -1.33 -1.53 6.34
C SER A 341 -0.97 -1.74 7.81
N MET A 342 -1.85 -1.29 8.69
CA MET A 342 -1.77 -1.54 10.13
C MET A 342 -2.54 -2.81 10.50
N LYS A 343 -2.04 -3.54 11.50
CA LYS A 343 -2.76 -4.70 12.05
C LYS A 343 -3.95 -4.23 12.92
N PRO A 344 -4.99 -5.05 13.13
CA PRO A 344 -6.17 -4.69 13.93
C PRO A 344 -5.86 -4.05 15.29
N PHE A 345 -4.87 -4.57 16.00
CA PHE A 345 -4.47 -4.03 17.30
C PHE A 345 -3.91 -2.61 17.18
N GLY A 346 -3.04 -2.37 16.20
CA GLY A 346 -2.49 -1.04 15.91
C GLY A 346 -3.56 -0.02 15.53
N LEU A 347 -4.52 -0.42 14.69
CA LEU A 347 -5.68 0.42 14.34
C LEU A 347 -6.48 0.78 15.58
N SER A 348 -6.78 -0.19 16.45
CA SER A 348 -7.57 0.06 17.66
C SER A 348 -6.87 1.03 18.61
N PHE A 349 -5.55 0.91 18.79
CA PHE A 349 -4.78 1.83 19.63
C PHE A 349 -4.75 3.26 19.08
N PHE A 350 -4.56 3.42 17.77
CA PHE A 350 -4.60 4.75 17.17
C PHE A 350 -5.98 5.40 17.33
N LEU A 351 -7.06 4.63 17.15
CA LEU A 351 -8.44 5.06 17.37
C LEU A 351 -8.72 5.44 18.83
N LEU A 352 -8.12 4.75 19.80
CA LEU A 352 -8.26 5.11 21.21
C LEU A 352 -7.60 6.45 21.54
N THR A 353 -6.53 6.84 20.83
CA THR A 353 -5.76 8.06 21.11
C THR A 353 -6.31 9.31 20.40
N THR A 354 -6.83 9.17 19.17
CA THR A 354 -7.39 10.30 18.43
C THR A 354 -8.79 10.70 18.94
N PRO A 355 -9.12 12.01 19.03
CA PRO A 355 -10.48 12.46 19.31
C PRO A 355 -11.36 12.48 18.04
N ALA A 356 -10.76 12.48 16.85
CA ALA A 356 -11.50 12.59 15.60
C ALA A 356 -12.12 11.23 15.21
N PRO A 357 -13.40 11.20 14.81
CA PRO A 357 -14.01 9.98 14.29
C PRO A 357 -13.33 9.58 12.98
N MET A 358 -12.96 8.30 12.88
CA MET A 358 -12.29 7.74 11.70
C MET A 358 -12.99 6.45 11.26
N ARG A 359 -12.83 6.13 9.97
CA ARG A 359 -13.31 4.90 9.34
C ARG A 359 -12.14 4.01 8.96
N LYS A 360 -12.34 2.69 9.03
CA LYS A 360 -11.33 1.69 8.64
C LYS A 360 -11.61 1.23 7.22
N ALA A 361 -10.57 1.13 6.41
CA ALA A 361 -10.61 0.45 5.10
C ALA A 361 -9.22 -0.07 4.73
N GLY A 362 -9.14 -1.35 4.34
CA GLY A 362 -7.92 -1.92 3.78
C GLY A 362 -6.75 -1.92 4.76
N GLY A 363 -7.01 -2.01 6.07
CA GLY A 363 -5.98 -1.89 7.11
C GLY A 363 -5.46 -0.47 7.35
N ARG A 364 -6.15 0.57 6.85
CA ARG A 364 -5.81 2.00 7.05
C ARG A 364 -7.00 2.77 7.59
N LEU A 365 -6.74 4.01 8.02
CA LEU A 365 -7.74 4.93 8.56
C LEU A 365 -8.03 6.08 7.60
N PHE A 366 -9.30 6.50 7.60
CA PHE A 366 -9.82 7.60 6.80
C PHE A 366 -10.68 8.52 7.68
N VAL A 367 -10.70 9.82 7.37
CA VAL A 367 -11.62 10.79 7.96
C VAL A 367 -12.70 11.11 6.94
N ASP A 368 -13.95 11.05 7.39
CA ASP A 368 -15.11 11.50 6.62
C ASP A 368 -15.20 13.03 6.70
N ILE A 369 -15.08 13.69 5.55
CA ILE A 369 -15.09 15.16 5.44
C ILE A 369 -16.32 15.69 4.72
N THR A 370 -17.31 14.83 4.46
CA THR A 370 -18.51 15.14 3.65
C THR A 370 -19.22 16.39 4.16
N TYR A 371 -19.47 16.46 5.47
CA TYR A 371 -20.13 17.61 6.10
C TYR A 371 -19.30 18.89 6.04
N ASN A 372 -17.96 18.79 6.08
CA ASN A 372 -17.08 19.95 5.94
C ASN A 372 -17.13 20.53 4.51
N LEU A 373 -17.35 19.68 3.51
CA LEU A 373 -17.49 20.10 2.11
C LEU A 373 -18.88 20.67 1.79
N ALA A 374 -19.90 20.37 2.59
CA ALA A 374 -21.29 20.78 2.33
C ALA A 374 -21.52 22.30 2.43
N SER A 375 -20.86 23.00 3.35
CA SER A 375 -20.99 24.46 3.53
C SER A 375 -19.83 25.24 2.89
N PRO A 376 -20.07 26.37 2.20
CA PRO A 376 -19.02 27.19 1.58
C PRO A 376 -17.91 27.62 2.55
N ASP A 377 -18.29 28.09 3.74
CA ASP A 377 -17.33 28.59 4.75
C ASP A 377 -16.42 27.46 5.27
N SER A 378 -17.00 26.29 5.58
CA SER A 378 -16.22 25.14 6.06
C SER A 378 -15.39 24.50 4.95
N ARG A 379 -15.89 24.53 3.71
CA ARG A 379 -15.21 24.04 2.52
C ARG A 379 -13.95 24.85 2.26
N GLU A 380 -14.03 26.18 2.28
CA GLU A 380 -12.86 27.05 2.09
C GLU A 380 -11.79 26.78 3.15
N ILE A 381 -12.18 26.72 4.43
CA ILE A 381 -11.26 26.43 5.54
C ILE A 381 -10.60 25.06 5.37
N LEU A 382 -11.37 24.03 5.00
CA LEU A 382 -10.85 22.68 4.80
C LEU A 382 -9.87 22.62 3.64
N LEU A 383 -10.21 23.22 2.50
CA LEU A 383 -9.37 23.24 1.30
C LEU A 383 -8.07 24.01 1.53
N ASP A 384 -8.10 25.08 2.33
CA ASP A 384 -6.89 25.82 2.68
C ASP A 384 -6.02 25.03 3.65
N THR A 385 -6.62 24.42 4.68
CA THR A 385 -5.88 23.62 5.67
C THR A 385 -5.25 22.38 5.03
N LEU A 386 -6.03 21.58 4.31
CA LEU A 386 -5.53 20.37 3.65
C LEU A 386 -4.65 20.72 2.44
N GLY A 387 -4.99 21.74 1.67
CA GLY A 387 -4.19 22.12 0.50
C GLY A 387 -2.83 22.71 0.80
N GLN A 388 -2.65 23.38 1.94
CA GLN A 388 -1.32 23.80 2.39
C GLN A 388 -0.42 22.61 2.75
N SER A 389 -1.01 21.49 3.17
CA SER A 389 -0.26 20.29 3.55
C SER A 389 -0.01 19.35 2.36
N ASP A 390 -1.03 19.05 1.56
CA ASP A 390 -0.96 18.20 0.37
C ASP A 390 -1.82 18.79 -0.77
N PRO A 391 -1.19 19.42 -1.79
CA PRO A 391 -1.90 19.96 -2.93
C PRO A 391 -2.68 18.93 -3.76
N LEU A 392 -2.26 17.66 -3.78
CA LEU A 392 -2.96 16.61 -4.51
C LEU A 392 -4.30 16.28 -3.85
N ILE A 393 -4.37 16.35 -2.52
CA ILE A 393 -5.66 16.25 -1.81
C ILE A 393 -6.56 17.42 -2.22
N LYS A 394 -6.04 18.66 -2.23
CA LYS A 394 -6.85 19.83 -2.63
C LYS A 394 -7.40 19.68 -4.05
N ASP A 395 -6.56 19.28 -5.01
CA ASP A 395 -6.98 19.10 -6.41
C ASP A 395 -8.04 18.00 -6.57
N ALA A 396 -7.83 16.86 -5.90
CA ALA A 396 -8.82 15.79 -5.84
C ALA A 396 -10.16 16.25 -5.25
N LEU A 397 -10.14 17.02 -4.16
CA LEU A 397 -11.35 17.57 -3.55
C LEU A 397 -12.03 18.60 -4.45
N MET A 398 -11.28 19.44 -5.16
CA MET A 398 -11.83 20.39 -6.13
C MET A 398 -12.53 19.67 -7.28
N THR A 399 -12.00 18.53 -7.74
CA THR A 399 -12.64 17.67 -8.75
C THR A 399 -14.00 17.15 -8.27
N ILE A 400 -14.11 16.75 -7.01
CA ILE A 400 -15.40 16.32 -6.43
C ILE A 400 -16.37 17.50 -6.29
N ILE A 401 -15.90 18.65 -5.81
CA ILE A 401 -16.73 19.86 -5.64
C ILE A 401 -17.30 20.35 -6.98
N GLY A 402 -16.58 20.15 -8.08
CA GLY A 402 -17.06 20.47 -9.42
C GLY A 402 -18.23 19.61 -9.90
N ARG A 403 -18.55 18.51 -9.21
CA ARG A 403 -19.70 17.64 -9.49
C ARG A 403 -20.89 18.13 -8.67
N GLU A 404 -21.79 18.89 -9.30
CA GLU A 404 -22.93 19.53 -8.62
C GLU A 404 -23.84 18.52 -7.86
N ASP A 405 -23.89 17.26 -8.31
CA ASP A 405 -24.81 16.24 -7.77
C ASP A 405 -24.21 15.32 -6.70
N PHE A 406 -22.88 15.36 -6.45
CA PHE A 406 -22.25 14.39 -5.55
C PHE A 406 -22.39 14.78 -4.07
N ILE A 407 -22.14 16.06 -3.74
CA ILE A 407 -22.24 16.60 -2.38
C ILE A 407 -23.47 17.50 -2.29
N GLN A 408 -24.50 17.06 -1.58
CA GLN A 408 -25.67 17.89 -1.33
C GLN A 408 -25.32 19.04 -0.37
N SER A 409 -25.72 20.26 -0.72
CA SER A 409 -25.56 21.43 0.15
C SER A 409 -26.52 21.30 1.34
N GLY A 410 -26.00 21.03 2.54
CA GLY A 410 -26.77 20.82 3.77
C GLY A 410 -26.59 21.94 4.81
N GLU A 411 -27.51 22.01 5.78
CA GLU A 411 -27.41 22.91 6.94
C GLU A 411 -26.33 22.44 7.94
N LYS A 412 -25.73 23.41 8.64
CA LYS A 412 -24.59 23.25 9.57
C LYS A 412 -24.75 22.08 10.55
N PRO A 413 -23.71 21.25 10.79
CA PRO A 413 -23.62 20.49 12.04
C PRO A 413 -23.37 21.44 13.23
N PRO A 414 -23.69 21.03 14.47
CA PRO A 414 -23.38 21.83 15.66
C PRO A 414 -21.86 21.92 15.83
N SER A 415 -21.29 23.10 15.57
CA SER A 415 -19.88 23.37 15.76
C SER A 415 -19.57 23.53 17.25
N HIS A 416 -18.84 22.58 17.85
CA HIS A 416 -18.05 22.84 19.06
C HIS A 416 -16.71 23.46 18.69
N SER A 417 -16.74 24.74 18.33
CA SER A 417 -15.66 25.71 18.59
C SER A 417 -16.08 27.04 17.96
N GLU A 418 -16.36 28.03 18.79
CA GLU A 418 -16.47 29.41 18.32
C GLU A 418 -15.16 29.82 17.64
N SER A 419 -15.26 30.27 16.40
CA SER A 419 -14.15 30.81 15.63
C SER A 419 -13.80 32.19 16.14
N ASN A 420 -12.67 32.34 16.83
CA ASN A 420 -11.93 33.59 16.74
C ASN A 420 -11.15 33.56 15.42
N ARG A 421 -11.67 34.27 14.40
CA ARG A 421 -10.83 34.83 13.32
C ARG A 421 -9.92 35.89 13.94
N ASP A 422 -8.97 35.47 14.77
CA ASP A 422 -7.77 36.29 14.95
C ASP A 422 -6.92 36.07 13.70
N THR A 423 -6.65 37.15 12.97
CA THR A 423 -5.67 37.10 11.89
C THR A 423 -4.38 36.49 12.43
N SER A 424 -3.68 35.65 11.65
CA SER A 424 -2.43 35.02 12.09
C SER A 424 -1.43 36.04 12.65
N GLU A 425 -1.44 37.27 12.13
CA GLU A 425 -0.68 38.39 12.68
C GLU A 425 -1.14 38.85 14.08
N SER A 426 -2.45 38.95 14.35
CA SER A 426 -3.01 39.27 15.68
C SER A 426 -2.63 38.20 16.71
N PHE A 427 -2.74 36.93 16.33
CA PHE A 427 -2.35 35.79 17.17
C PHE A 427 -0.85 35.81 17.49
N LEU A 428 0.01 35.97 16.48
CA LEU A 428 1.46 36.06 16.65
C LEU A 428 1.88 37.27 17.50
N GLU A 429 1.12 38.36 17.46
CA GLU A 429 1.40 39.56 18.26
C GLU A 429 1.15 39.35 19.75
N GLN A 430 0.21 38.48 20.12
CA GLN A 430 -0.16 38.15 21.50
C GLN A 430 0.72 37.07 22.15
N ILE A 431 1.52 36.34 21.36
CA ILE A 431 2.38 35.25 21.86
C ILE A 431 3.66 35.81 22.48
N GLU A 432 3.88 35.43 23.75
CA GLU A 432 5.13 35.66 24.46
C GLU A 432 6.21 34.69 23.97
N ASN A 433 7.37 35.23 23.59
CA ASN A 433 8.51 34.44 23.12
C ASN A 433 9.39 34.03 24.31
N ASP A 434 8.89 33.12 25.14
CA ASP A 434 9.60 32.58 26.30
C ASP A 434 10.08 31.14 26.01
N PRO A 435 11.40 30.91 25.84
CA PRO A 435 11.96 29.58 25.62
C PRO A 435 11.73 28.58 26.78
N THR A 436 11.45 29.07 28.00
CA THR A 436 11.24 28.19 29.17
C THR A 436 9.98 27.34 29.03
N ILE A 437 8.96 27.84 28.32
CA ILE A 437 7.71 27.11 28.03
C ILE A 437 8.00 25.73 27.40
N VAL A 438 8.89 25.69 26.40
CA VAL A 438 9.25 24.44 25.71
C VAL A 438 9.94 23.47 26.68
N SER A 439 10.85 23.98 27.51
CA SER A 439 11.59 23.16 28.48
C SER A 439 10.65 22.55 29.53
N ASP A 440 9.68 23.33 30.01
CA ASP A 440 8.68 22.87 30.99
C ASP A 440 7.74 21.81 30.39
N LEU A 441 7.28 21.99 29.15
CA LEU A 441 6.46 21.01 28.43
C LEU A 441 7.21 19.68 28.24
N ILE A 442 8.47 19.73 27.82
CA ILE A 442 9.35 18.56 27.67
C ILE A 442 9.50 17.83 29.00
N LYS A 443 9.83 18.55 30.07
CA LYS A 443 10.02 17.99 31.42
C LYS A 443 8.75 17.36 31.97
N SER A 444 7.60 18.01 31.79
CA SER A 444 6.30 17.49 32.18
C SER A 444 6.00 16.16 31.50
N SER A 445 6.21 16.08 30.19
CA SER A 445 6.04 14.84 29.43
C SER A 445 6.99 13.72 29.88
N GLN A 446 8.26 14.03 30.14
CA GLN A 446 9.23 13.03 30.65
C GLN A 446 8.81 12.49 32.02
N THR A 447 8.40 13.37 32.92
CA THR A 447 7.93 12.99 34.27
C THR A 447 6.72 12.06 34.16
N SER A 448 5.75 12.39 33.31
CA SER A 448 4.56 11.58 33.10
C SER A 448 4.84 10.20 32.50
N ILE A 449 5.90 10.07 31.67
CA ILE A 449 6.31 8.77 31.12
C ILE A 449 6.99 7.91 32.19
N GLU A 450 7.83 8.50 33.04
CA GLU A 450 8.49 7.75 34.12
C GLU A 450 7.48 7.27 35.18
N GLU A 451 6.48 8.10 35.52
CA GLU A 451 5.35 7.68 36.36
C GLU A 451 4.59 6.50 35.76
N LEU A 452 4.30 6.54 34.45
CA LEU A 452 3.67 5.44 33.73
C LEU A 452 4.52 4.16 33.84
N LYS A 453 5.82 4.24 33.53
CA LYS A 453 6.74 3.09 33.59
C LYS A 453 6.77 2.44 34.96
N HIS A 454 6.64 3.22 36.04
CA HIS A 454 6.58 2.69 37.41
C HIS A 454 5.21 2.05 37.71
N ASN A 455 4.13 2.78 37.44
CA ASN A 455 2.78 2.38 37.85
C ASN A 455 2.30 1.10 37.13
N ILE A 456 2.63 0.96 35.84
CA ILE A 456 2.18 -0.17 35.02
C ILE A 456 2.79 -1.52 35.43
N GLN A 457 3.96 -1.52 36.08
CA GLN A 457 4.66 -2.77 36.47
C GLN A 457 3.88 -3.63 37.44
N THR A 458 2.95 -3.03 38.19
CA THR A 458 2.12 -3.71 39.21
C THR A 458 0.78 -4.21 38.65
N LYS A 459 0.51 -3.99 37.36
CA LYS A 459 -0.77 -4.29 36.72
C LYS A 459 -0.65 -5.54 35.85
N SER A 460 -1.71 -6.36 35.85
CA SER A 460 -1.80 -7.59 35.04
C SER A 460 -3.26 -7.98 34.80
N GLY A 461 -3.53 -8.87 33.85
CA GLY A 461 -4.88 -9.30 33.52
C GLY A 461 -5.80 -8.13 33.13
N SER A 462 -7.08 -8.17 33.50
CA SER A 462 -8.04 -7.10 33.19
C SER A 462 -7.66 -5.73 33.75
N ASP A 463 -7.05 -5.68 34.94
CA ASP A 463 -6.63 -4.43 35.59
C ASP A 463 -5.59 -3.66 34.76
N LEU A 464 -4.78 -4.36 33.96
CA LEU A 464 -3.84 -3.74 33.02
C LEU A 464 -4.56 -2.98 31.92
N PHE A 465 -5.60 -3.56 31.33
CA PHE A 465 -6.36 -2.91 30.25
C PHE A 465 -7.12 -1.70 30.77
N ASP A 466 -7.72 -1.79 31.95
CA ASP A 466 -8.40 -0.66 32.61
C ASP A 466 -7.41 0.48 32.89
N PHE A 467 -6.23 0.15 33.41
CA PHE A 467 -5.17 1.12 33.62
C PHE A 467 -4.69 1.79 32.33
N ILE A 468 -4.51 1.02 31.24
CA ILE A 468 -4.12 1.59 29.94
C ILE A 468 -5.20 2.56 29.42
N LEU A 469 -6.48 2.24 29.56
CA LEU A 469 -7.57 3.14 29.16
C LEU A 469 -7.57 4.45 29.96
N GLU A 470 -7.33 4.39 31.27
CA GLU A 470 -7.18 5.57 32.14
C GLU A 470 -5.97 6.41 31.72
N ASP A 471 -4.83 5.78 31.47
CA ASP A 471 -3.60 6.46 31.12
C ASP A 471 -3.62 7.01 29.68
N ILE A 472 -4.41 6.44 28.76
CA ILE A 472 -4.71 7.05 27.45
C ILE A 472 -5.45 8.39 27.62
N GLN A 473 -6.29 8.57 28.64
CA GLN A 473 -6.89 9.88 28.92
C GLN A 473 -5.83 10.89 29.35
N GLN A 474 -4.82 10.46 30.10
CA GLN A 474 -3.69 11.31 30.47
C GLN A 474 -2.84 11.66 29.23
N LEU A 475 -2.58 10.69 28.35
CA LEU A 475 -1.93 10.91 27.07
C LEU A 475 -2.67 11.95 26.23
N LYS A 476 -4.00 11.86 26.11
CA LYS A 476 -4.82 12.85 25.39
C LYS A 476 -4.68 14.25 25.96
N LYS A 477 -4.68 14.41 27.29
CA LYS A 477 -4.48 15.72 27.93
C LYS A 477 -3.13 16.35 27.57
N ILE A 478 -2.07 15.53 27.48
CA ILE A 478 -0.73 15.99 27.12
C ILE A 478 -0.64 16.32 25.62
N LEU A 479 -1.18 15.45 24.75
CA LEU A 479 -1.12 15.63 23.30
C LEU A 479 -1.92 16.85 22.83
N PHE A 480 -3.11 17.04 23.38
CA PHE A 480 -4.02 18.12 23.02
C PHE A 480 -3.97 19.28 24.02
N ASP A 481 -2.85 19.43 24.74
CA ASP A 481 -2.63 20.55 25.63
C ASP A 481 -2.69 21.88 24.84
N PRO A 482 -3.52 22.86 25.27
CA PRO A 482 -3.64 24.13 24.57
C PRO A 482 -2.35 24.96 24.53
N GLN A 483 -1.44 24.81 25.50
CA GLN A 483 -0.14 25.50 25.47
C GLN A 483 0.81 24.85 24.46
N SER A 484 0.87 23.52 24.44
CA SER A 484 1.57 22.73 23.41
C SER A 484 1.13 23.12 21.99
N SER A 485 -0.18 23.14 21.76
CA SER A 485 -0.75 23.51 20.45
C SER A 485 -0.42 24.96 20.05
N ARG A 486 -0.44 25.90 21.01
CA ARG A 486 -0.08 27.31 20.77
C ARG A 486 1.38 27.47 20.35
N VAL A 487 2.32 26.77 21.01
CA VAL A 487 3.75 26.82 20.69
C VAL A 487 4.01 26.33 19.27
N ILE A 488 3.42 25.20 18.89
CA ILE A 488 3.56 24.63 17.55
C ILE A 488 2.97 25.57 16.49
N LYS A 489 1.75 26.07 16.72
CA LYS A 489 1.09 27.00 15.81
C LYS A 489 1.88 28.30 15.64
N ALA A 490 2.46 28.83 16.72
CA ALA A 490 3.29 30.03 16.68
C ALA A 490 4.50 29.86 15.73
N ALA A 491 5.21 28.73 15.83
CA ALA A 491 6.36 28.45 14.96
C ALA A 491 5.95 28.30 13.48
N MET A 492 4.83 27.62 13.22
CA MET A 492 4.30 27.42 11.87
C MET A 492 3.83 28.74 11.23
N ASP A 493 3.06 29.52 11.96
CA ASP A 493 2.56 30.82 11.50
C ASP A 493 3.73 31.78 11.26
N ALA A 494 4.74 31.79 12.13
CA ALA A 494 5.96 32.60 11.94
C ALA A 494 6.75 32.18 10.69
N SER A 495 6.88 30.87 10.42
CA SER A 495 7.54 30.35 9.23
C SER A 495 6.81 30.75 7.95
N SER A 496 5.49 30.58 7.93
CA SER A 496 4.63 31.00 6.81
C SER A 496 4.74 32.51 6.56
N TRP A 497 4.67 33.30 7.63
CA TRP A 497 4.82 34.76 7.57
C TRP A 497 6.17 35.18 6.99
N ILE A 498 7.28 34.57 7.43
CA ILE A 498 8.62 34.88 6.90
C ILE A 498 8.67 34.57 5.41
N ASN A 499 8.22 33.38 5.00
CA ASN A 499 8.26 32.99 3.58
C ASN A 499 7.43 33.95 2.70
N GLU A 500 6.23 34.32 3.14
CA GLU A 500 5.39 35.27 2.40
C GLU A 500 6.04 36.66 2.30
N LYS A 501 6.50 37.21 3.44
CA LYS A 501 7.03 38.58 3.48
C LYS A 501 8.40 38.70 2.84
N MET A 502 9.30 37.72 2.99
CA MET A 502 10.62 37.77 2.35
C MET A 502 10.50 37.66 0.83
N ASN A 503 9.55 36.85 0.34
CA ASN A 503 9.26 36.78 -1.09
C ASN A 503 8.74 38.13 -1.61
N LYS A 504 7.78 38.73 -0.88
CA LYS A 504 7.20 40.03 -1.26
C LYS A 504 8.18 41.20 -1.17
N TRP A 505 9.03 41.24 -0.15
CA TRP A 505 9.89 42.40 0.13
C TRP A 505 11.27 42.29 -0.51
N LEU A 506 11.82 41.08 -0.62
CA LEU A 506 13.19 40.82 -1.04
C LEU A 506 13.30 39.89 -2.25
N GLY A 507 12.19 39.31 -2.73
CA GLY A 507 12.17 38.33 -3.82
C GLY A 507 12.71 36.97 -3.43
N GLU A 508 12.85 36.67 -2.13
CA GLU A 508 13.40 35.40 -1.66
C GLU A 508 12.32 34.40 -1.28
N LYS A 509 12.43 33.18 -1.83
CA LYS A 509 11.50 32.08 -1.55
C LYS A 509 12.06 31.17 -0.45
N ASN A 510 11.16 30.61 0.36
CA ASN A 510 11.46 29.54 1.34
C ASN A 510 12.60 29.85 2.32
N VAL A 511 12.74 31.11 2.74
CA VAL A 511 13.81 31.57 3.63
C VAL A 511 13.71 30.98 5.04
N ALA A 512 12.50 30.61 5.49
CA ALA A 512 12.29 29.98 6.79
C ALA A 512 13.08 28.68 6.94
N ASP A 513 13.32 27.96 5.85
CA ASP A 513 14.04 26.68 5.81
C ASP A 513 15.46 26.85 6.36
N THR A 514 16.22 27.79 5.80
CA THR A 514 17.58 28.12 6.29
C THR A 514 17.56 28.64 7.73
N LEU A 515 16.57 29.44 8.11
CA LEU A 515 16.47 30.03 9.45
C LEU A 515 16.15 28.98 10.54
N SER A 516 15.48 27.88 10.15
CA SER A 516 15.16 26.73 11.00
C SER A 516 16.28 25.69 11.12
N GLN A 517 17.43 25.87 10.46
CA GLN A 517 18.56 24.94 10.61
C GLN A 517 19.13 24.95 12.03
N SER A 518 19.50 23.75 12.50
CA SER A 518 20.09 23.48 13.83
C SER A 518 19.35 24.16 14.97
N VAL A 519 18.01 24.03 15.00
CA VAL A 519 17.20 24.48 16.14
C VAL A 519 17.39 23.55 17.35
N PRO A 520 17.47 24.10 18.58
CA PRO A 520 17.59 23.29 19.77
C PRO A 520 16.30 22.50 20.06
N ASN A 521 16.42 21.43 20.85
CA ASN A 521 15.31 20.61 21.35
C ASN A 521 14.52 19.86 20.27
N ASN A 522 15.01 19.77 19.03
CA ASN A 522 14.44 18.87 18.03
C ASN A 522 14.88 17.44 18.34
N ILE A 523 14.02 16.70 19.04
CA ILE A 523 14.29 15.34 19.50
C ILE A 523 14.63 14.36 18.38
N THR A 524 14.13 14.61 17.17
CA THR A 524 14.36 13.74 16.02
C THR A 524 15.67 14.07 15.30
N SER A 525 16.01 15.36 15.17
CA SER A 525 17.31 15.76 14.63
C SER A 525 18.45 15.35 15.57
N GLU A 526 18.24 15.49 16.89
CA GLU A 526 19.16 14.95 17.92
C GLU A 526 19.38 13.44 17.79
N MET A 527 18.35 12.68 17.41
CA MET A 527 18.44 11.23 17.24
C MET A 527 19.38 10.85 16.09
N GLY A 528 19.27 11.52 14.94
CA GLY A 528 20.19 11.29 13.81
C GLY A 528 21.64 11.61 14.17
N LEU A 529 21.86 12.75 14.85
CA LEU A 529 23.19 13.16 15.29
C LEU A 529 23.77 12.22 16.36
N ALA A 530 22.96 11.75 17.30
CA ALA A 530 23.39 10.80 18.33
C ALA A 530 23.84 9.45 17.73
N LEU A 531 23.28 9.03 16.59
CA LEU A 531 23.74 7.80 15.92
C LEU A 531 25.11 7.97 15.26
N LEU A 532 25.52 9.18 14.87
CA LEU A 532 26.90 9.47 14.46
C LEU A 532 27.86 9.35 15.65
N ASP A 533 27.44 9.77 16.84
CA ASP A 533 28.26 9.61 18.05
C ASP A 533 28.44 8.12 18.40
N VAL A 534 27.41 7.28 18.18
CA VAL A 534 27.55 5.81 18.29
C VAL A 534 28.58 5.28 17.29
N ALA A 535 28.53 5.72 16.04
CA ALA A 535 29.51 5.33 15.03
C ALA A 535 30.94 5.75 15.42
N ASP A 536 31.12 6.92 16.03
CA ASP A 536 32.42 7.41 16.48
C ASP A 536 33.04 6.58 17.61
N VAL A 537 32.23 6.01 18.51
CA VAL A 537 32.71 5.08 19.54
C VAL A 537 33.14 3.74 18.95
N ILE A 538 32.48 3.27 17.88
CA ILE A 538 32.75 1.96 17.28
C ILE A 538 33.97 1.99 16.35
N ARG A 539 34.16 3.11 15.64
CA ARG A 539 35.21 3.33 14.63
C ARG A 539 36.64 2.92 15.05
N PRO A 540 37.10 3.11 16.30
CA PRO A 540 38.43 2.70 16.74
C PRO A 540 38.62 1.18 16.84
N TYR A 541 37.56 0.37 16.70
CA TYR A 541 37.55 -1.07 16.94
C TYR A 541 37.24 -1.87 15.65
N PRO A 542 38.25 -2.16 14.79
CA PRO A 542 38.03 -2.85 13.51
C PRO A 542 37.39 -4.25 13.64
N GLU A 543 37.69 -4.99 14.71
CA GLU A 543 37.11 -6.31 14.95
C GLU A 543 35.60 -6.23 15.19
N VAL A 544 35.14 -5.17 15.86
CA VAL A 544 33.72 -4.91 16.07
C VAL A 544 33.03 -4.50 14.76
N VAL A 545 33.69 -3.67 13.94
CA VAL A 545 33.15 -3.28 12.63
C VAL A 545 33.01 -4.50 11.70
N ASP A 546 34.03 -5.35 11.62
CA ASP A 546 34.01 -6.58 10.84
C ASP A 546 32.90 -7.54 11.33
N TYR A 547 32.76 -7.69 12.65
CA TYR A 547 31.68 -8.47 13.24
C TYR A 547 30.29 -7.93 12.82
N LEU A 548 30.06 -6.62 12.96
CA LEU A 548 28.79 -5.99 12.60
C LEU A 548 28.43 -6.14 11.13
N GLN A 549 29.41 -6.17 10.21
CA GLN A 549 29.17 -6.41 8.78
C GLN A 549 28.59 -7.79 8.47
N HIS A 550 28.78 -8.76 9.36
CA HIS A 550 28.33 -10.14 9.18
C HIS A 550 27.10 -10.49 10.02
N VAL A 551 26.61 -9.57 10.86
CA VAL A 551 25.38 -9.77 11.64
C VAL A 551 24.20 -9.91 10.69
N LYS A 552 23.47 -11.02 10.81
CA LYS A 552 22.24 -11.28 10.05
C LYS A 552 21.00 -11.06 10.91
N ASP A 553 19.87 -10.84 10.24
CA ASP A 553 18.56 -10.56 10.84
C ASP A 553 18.08 -11.55 11.91
N GLU A 554 18.58 -12.79 11.90
CA GLU A 554 18.16 -13.86 12.81
C GLU A 554 18.96 -13.92 14.13
N GLU A 555 20.02 -13.11 14.28
CA GLU A 555 20.88 -13.10 15.47
C GLU A 555 20.49 -11.99 16.46
N ASP A 556 19.38 -12.17 17.18
CA ASP A 556 18.95 -11.28 18.28
C ASP A 556 19.98 -11.14 19.41
N ASN A 557 21.02 -11.96 19.40
CA ASN A 557 22.06 -11.99 20.43
C ASN A 557 23.34 -11.22 20.06
N PHE A 558 23.36 -10.49 18.93
CA PHE A 558 24.61 -9.86 18.46
C PHE A 558 25.20 -8.89 19.50
N LEU A 559 24.35 -8.17 20.25
CA LEU A 559 24.78 -7.26 21.31
C LEU A 559 25.46 -7.98 22.49
N HIS A 560 25.06 -9.21 22.80
CA HIS A 560 25.69 -9.99 23.86
C HIS A 560 27.08 -10.47 23.44
N GLU A 561 27.20 -10.88 22.19
CA GLU A 561 28.42 -11.39 21.56
C GLU A 561 29.50 -10.32 21.37
N LEU A 562 29.10 -9.04 21.30
CA LEU A 562 30.04 -7.91 21.26
C LEU A 562 31.08 -7.97 22.38
N GLY A 563 30.72 -8.44 23.58
CA GLY A 563 31.64 -8.53 24.73
C GLY A 563 32.87 -9.42 24.52
N LYS A 564 32.93 -10.17 23.40
CA LYS A 564 34.07 -11.02 23.02
C LYS A 564 35.19 -10.27 22.30
N PHE A 565 34.93 -9.06 21.80
CA PHE A 565 35.87 -8.26 21.02
C PHE A 565 36.44 -7.11 21.84
N ASP A 566 37.64 -6.64 21.48
CA ASP A 566 38.20 -5.42 22.06
C ASP A 566 37.32 -4.21 21.70
N GLY A 567 37.03 -3.34 22.67
CA GLY A 567 36.04 -2.26 22.53
C GLY A 567 34.57 -2.68 22.49
N GLY A 568 34.28 -3.97 22.54
CA GLY A 568 32.93 -4.50 22.43
C GLY A 568 31.99 -4.11 23.58
N GLN A 569 32.52 -4.01 24.81
CA GLN A 569 31.74 -3.55 25.97
C GLN A 569 31.33 -2.07 25.83
N GLU A 570 32.26 -1.22 25.40
CA GLU A 570 32.00 0.21 25.19
C GLU A 570 31.00 0.44 24.05
N THR A 571 31.15 -0.33 22.96
CA THR A 571 30.19 -0.36 21.85
C THR A 571 28.79 -0.75 22.34
N ARG A 572 28.70 -1.85 23.10
CA ARG A 572 27.44 -2.36 23.64
C ARG A 572 26.75 -1.33 24.53
N ASP A 573 27.48 -0.72 25.45
CA ASP A 573 26.95 0.27 26.39
C ASP A 573 26.47 1.53 25.66
N THR A 574 27.18 1.93 24.61
CA THR A 574 26.82 3.08 23.77
C THR A 574 25.56 2.81 22.95
N ILE A 575 25.43 1.61 22.34
CA ILE A 575 24.20 1.21 21.64
C ILE A 575 23.02 1.13 22.62
N TYR A 576 23.19 0.57 23.82
CA TYR A 576 22.13 0.56 24.82
C TYR A 576 21.74 1.97 25.27
N ALA A 577 22.69 2.89 25.44
CA ALA A 577 22.38 4.28 25.75
C ALA A 577 21.51 4.93 24.66
N TYR A 578 21.82 4.68 23.39
CA TYR A 578 21.00 5.13 22.26
C TYR A 578 19.60 4.50 22.29
N LEU A 579 19.50 3.17 22.46
CA LEU A 579 18.23 2.44 22.50
C LEU A 579 17.36 2.85 23.71
N ASN A 580 17.95 3.19 24.85
CA ASN A 580 17.21 3.67 26.00
C ASN A 580 16.49 5.01 25.74
N LYS A 581 17.07 5.88 24.90
CA LYS A 581 16.49 7.18 24.54
C LYS A 581 15.60 7.11 23.30
N TYR A 582 15.99 6.33 22.28
CA TYR A 582 15.35 6.36 20.96
C TYR A 582 14.78 5.02 20.50
N GLY A 583 15.11 3.93 21.20
CA GLY A 583 14.83 2.57 20.74
C GLY A 583 13.35 2.18 20.73
N MET A 584 12.48 2.96 21.36
CA MET A 584 11.02 2.80 21.22
C MET A 584 10.47 3.22 19.85
N ARG A 585 11.27 3.92 19.02
CA ARG A 585 10.89 4.30 17.66
C ARG A 585 11.14 3.15 16.67
N CYS A 586 10.53 3.26 15.50
CA CYS A 586 10.75 2.42 14.33
C CYS A 586 10.04 3.02 13.11
N ALA A 587 10.28 2.46 11.93
CA ALA A 587 9.48 2.78 10.76
C ALA A 587 8.02 2.34 10.98
N GLY A 588 7.08 3.23 10.70
CA GLY A 588 5.65 3.05 10.91
C GLY A 588 5.21 3.13 12.36
N GLU A 589 5.88 3.95 13.18
CA GLU A 589 5.77 3.92 14.65
C GLU A 589 4.37 4.09 15.24
N ILE A 590 3.44 4.72 14.50
CA ILE A 590 2.05 4.91 14.90
C ILE A 590 1.28 3.58 15.03
N ASP A 591 1.74 2.53 14.35
CA ASP A 591 1.27 1.16 14.56
C ASP A 591 2.04 0.55 15.75
N ILE A 592 1.34 0.34 16.87
CA ILE A 592 1.93 -0.28 18.07
C ILE A 592 2.49 -1.69 17.80
N THR A 593 2.06 -2.36 16.74
CA THR A 593 2.44 -3.73 16.39
C THR A 593 3.73 -3.83 15.57
N LYS A 594 4.31 -2.70 15.13
CA LYS A 594 5.62 -2.69 14.46
C LYS A 594 6.74 -2.97 15.47
N ASN A 595 7.78 -3.66 15.02
CA ASN A 595 8.95 -3.96 15.85
C ASN A 595 9.76 -2.69 16.09
N ARG A 596 10.00 -2.38 17.37
CA ARG A 596 10.79 -1.22 17.79
C ARG A 596 12.28 -1.53 17.65
N TRP A 597 13.12 -0.52 17.54
CA TRP A 597 14.57 -0.73 17.51
C TRP A 597 15.11 -1.40 18.78
N SER A 598 14.50 -1.19 19.94
CA SER A 598 14.85 -1.93 21.16
C SER A 598 14.43 -3.39 21.12
N GLU A 599 13.44 -3.76 20.29
CA GLU A 599 13.00 -5.15 20.10
C GLU A 599 13.81 -5.85 19.01
N LYS A 600 14.18 -5.13 17.94
CA LYS A 600 15.04 -5.63 16.86
C LYS A 600 16.19 -4.64 16.57
N PRO A 601 17.27 -4.64 17.38
CA PRO A 601 18.36 -3.66 17.22
C PRO A 601 19.21 -3.86 15.96
N THR A 602 19.15 -5.04 15.34
CA THR A 602 19.83 -5.35 14.07
C THR A 602 19.44 -4.37 12.96
N THR A 603 18.22 -3.83 13.00
CA THR A 603 17.74 -2.78 12.07
C THR A 603 18.59 -1.51 12.05
N LEU A 604 19.36 -1.23 13.11
CA LEU A 604 20.24 -0.07 13.18
C LEU A 604 21.64 -0.32 12.63
N VAL A 605 22.04 -1.58 12.48
CA VAL A 605 23.41 -1.96 12.10
C VAL A 605 23.83 -1.40 10.74
N PRO A 606 23.02 -1.48 9.66
CA PRO A 606 23.40 -0.90 8.37
C PRO A 606 23.67 0.61 8.47
N MET A 607 22.86 1.34 9.24
CA MET A 607 23.03 2.78 9.45
C MET A 607 24.31 3.10 10.22
N ILE A 608 24.62 2.34 11.27
CA ILE A 608 25.86 2.51 12.04
C ILE A 608 27.08 2.27 11.14
N LEU A 609 27.08 1.17 10.39
CA LEU A 609 28.17 0.84 9.47
C LEU A 609 28.34 1.91 8.38
N ASN A 610 27.24 2.39 7.83
CA ASN A 610 27.26 3.46 6.85
C ASN A 610 27.85 4.76 7.43
N ASN A 611 27.46 5.11 8.65
CA ASN A 611 27.98 6.29 9.33
C ASN A 611 29.50 6.20 9.58
N ILE A 612 30.00 5.01 9.95
CA ILE A 612 31.44 4.76 10.13
C ILE A 612 32.20 4.95 8.80
N LYS A 613 31.60 4.49 7.70
CA LYS A 613 32.21 4.52 6.37
C LYS A 613 32.26 5.93 5.76
N GLU A 614 31.16 6.69 5.86
CA GLU A 614 30.97 7.92 5.08
C GLU A 614 31.34 9.20 5.86
N PHE A 615 31.31 9.19 7.20
CA PHE A 615 31.58 10.41 8.00
C PHE A 615 32.91 10.35 8.70
N GLU A 616 33.57 11.51 8.81
CA GLU A 616 34.75 11.70 9.67
C GLU A 616 34.38 11.80 11.16
N PRO A 617 35.30 11.54 12.12
CA PRO A 617 35.02 11.63 13.55
C PRO A 617 34.46 13.00 13.99
N ASN A 618 33.57 13.03 14.97
CA ASN A 618 32.87 14.22 15.47
C ASN A 618 32.07 14.94 14.38
N ALA A 619 31.45 14.19 13.46
CA ALA A 619 30.61 14.78 12.41
C ALA A 619 29.34 15.44 12.99
N SER A 620 28.76 14.87 14.04
CA SER A 620 27.55 15.36 14.72
C SER A 620 27.66 16.84 15.09
N SER A 621 28.72 17.20 15.83
CA SER A 621 28.98 18.57 16.29
C SER A 621 29.24 19.52 15.12
N ARG A 622 30.01 19.09 14.12
CA ARG A 622 30.34 19.91 12.95
C ARG A 622 29.12 20.25 12.11
N ILE A 623 28.26 19.28 11.82
CA ILE A 623 27.02 19.47 11.07
C ILE A 623 26.10 20.43 11.82
N PHE A 624 25.93 20.22 13.14
CA PHE A 624 25.07 21.07 13.96
C PHE A 624 25.58 22.52 14.00
N ASP A 625 26.88 22.73 14.22
CA ASP A 625 27.49 24.06 14.24
C ASP A 625 27.42 24.75 12.88
N GLN A 626 27.62 24.01 11.78
CA GLN A 626 27.51 24.56 10.43
C GLN A 626 26.10 25.10 10.15
N GLY A 627 25.05 24.30 10.37
CA GLY A 627 23.67 24.75 10.14
C GLY A 627 23.30 25.95 11.02
N ARG A 628 23.84 26.02 12.25
CA ARG A 628 23.65 27.18 13.13
C ARG A 628 24.33 28.44 12.58
N GLN A 629 25.54 28.33 12.05
CA GLN A 629 26.25 29.46 11.45
C GLN A 629 25.57 29.95 10.16
N GLU A 630 25.08 29.03 9.33
CA GLU A 630 24.33 29.36 8.11
C GLU A 630 23.03 30.11 8.43
N ALA A 631 22.25 29.62 9.41
CA ALA A 631 21.05 30.30 9.89
C ALA A 631 21.35 31.72 10.42
N LEU A 632 22.41 31.88 11.24
CA LEU A 632 22.82 33.17 11.79
C LEU A 632 23.27 34.16 10.70
N LYS A 633 24.04 33.67 9.73
CA LYS A 633 24.48 34.49 8.59
C LYS A 633 23.27 34.94 7.77
N LYS A 634 22.31 34.04 7.52
CA LYS A 634 21.09 34.36 6.77
C LYS A 634 20.22 35.37 7.51
N GLU A 635 20.08 35.21 8.82
CA GLU A 635 19.40 36.19 9.68
C GLU A 635 20.03 37.59 9.54
N GLN A 636 21.35 37.70 9.69
CA GLN A 636 22.05 38.99 9.58
C GLN A 636 21.90 39.62 8.19
N GLU A 637 22.00 38.81 7.15
CA GLU A 637 21.82 39.24 5.75
C GLU A 637 20.42 39.85 5.53
N LEU A 638 19.36 39.13 5.94
CA LEU A 638 17.98 39.55 5.78
C LEU A 638 17.71 40.84 6.54
N LEU A 639 18.09 40.90 7.82
CA LEU A 639 17.86 42.08 8.65
C LEU A 639 18.62 43.29 8.10
N GLY A 640 19.84 43.10 7.59
CA GLY A 640 20.61 44.15 6.93
C GLY A 640 19.92 44.69 5.68
N ARG A 641 19.41 43.81 4.82
CA ARG A 641 18.69 44.19 3.59
C ARG A 641 17.34 44.84 3.87
N LEU A 642 16.59 44.34 4.85
CA LEU A 642 15.30 44.91 5.24
C LEU A 642 15.43 46.34 5.75
N LYS A 643 16.50 46.66 6.48
CA LYS A 643 16.76 48.03 6.95
C LYS A 643 16.96 49.05 5.83
N GLN A 644 17.31 48.60 4.62
CA GLN A 644 17.47 49.46 3.44
C GLN A 644 16.15 49.77 2.73
N LEU A 645 15.05 49.11 3.11
CA LEU A 645 13.72 49.34 2.54
C LEU A 645 12.97 50.48 3.26
N PRO A 646 11.90 51.04 2.65
CA PRO A 646 10.96 51.90 3.36
C PRO A 646 10.37 51.18 4.59
N ASP A 647 10.27 51.89 5.72
CA ASP A 647 9.89 51.34 7.04
C ASP A 647 10.82 50.19 7.51
N GLY A 648 12.08 50.21 7.03
CA GLY A 648 13.02 49.10 7.16
C GLY A 648 13.33 48.69 8.59
N GLU A 649 13.44 49.64 9.53
CA GLU A 649 13.69 49.33 10.95
C GLU A 649 12.51 48.57 11.59
N GLN A 650 11.27 48.93 11.24
CA GLN A 650 10.09 48.22 11.74
C GLN A 650 9.99 46.82 11.12
N LYS A 651 10.23 46.70 9.81
CA LYS A 651 10.26 45.41 9.09
C LYS A 651 11.32 44.48 9.66
N ALA A 652 12.53 44.99 9.90
CA ALA A 652 13.63 44.23 10.50
C ALA A 652 13.27 43.79 11.93
N LYS A 653 12.72 44.66 12.77
CA LYS A 653 12.30 44.31 14.13
C LYS A 653 11.22 43.22 14.15
N LYS A 654 10.19 43.33 13.30
CA LYS A 654 9.13 42.31 13.19
C LYS A 654 9.69 40.99 12.67
N THR A 655 10.57 41.02 11.67
CA THR A 655 11.24 39.82 11.13
C THR A 655 12.10 39.14 12.18
N LYS A 656 12.90 39.88 12.94
CA LYS A 656 13.72 39.34 14.04
C LYS A 656 12.85 38.59 15.06
N ARG A 657 11.73 39.16 15.48
CA ARG A 657 10.77 38.49 16.38
C ARG A 657 10.27 37.16 15.79
N MET A 658 9.93 37.13 14.51
CA MET A 658 9.47 35.90 13.86
C MET A 658 10.58 34.85 13.77
N ILE A 659 11.82 35.26 13.49
CA ILE A 659 12.99 34.36 13.50
C ILE A 659 13.17 33.76 14.90
N ASP A 660 13.06 34.59 15.95
CA ASP A 660 13.21 34.10 17.32
C ASP A 660 12.10 33.09 17.69
N LEU A 661 10.85 33.33 17.28
CA LEU A 661 9.76 32.38 17.47
C LEU A 661 10.04 31.04 16.77
N ILE A 662 10.50 31.08 15.51
CA ILE A 662 10.89 29.87 14.78
C ILE A 662 11.99 29.13 15.55
N ARG A 663 13.08 29.81 15.92
CA ARG A 663 14.24 29.16 16.52
C ARG A 663 13.97 28.62 17.93
N ASN A 664 13.11 29.28 18.71
CA ASN A 664 12.81 28.86 20.07
C ASN A 664 11.74 27.76 20.14
N PHE A 665 10.78 27.75 19.20
CA PHE A 665 9.61 26.86 19.30
C PHE A 665 9.60 25.70 18.29
N SER A 666 10.29 25.80 17.15
CA SER A 666 10.18 24.76 16.10
C SER A 666 10.69 23.39 16.53
N GLY A 667 11.71 23.32 17.39
CA GLY A 667 12.25 22.05 17.87
C GLY A 667 11.25 21.23 18.69
N PHE A 668 10.29 21.90 19.35
CA PHE A 668 9.26 21.21 20.14
C PHE A 668 8.23 20.46 19.29
N ARG A 669 8.08 20.80 18.00
CA ARG A 669 7.01 20.27 17.14
C ARG A 669 6.99 18.74 17.07
N GLU A 670 8.16 18.10 17.08
CA GLU A 670 8.28 16.63 16.99
C GLU A 670 8.09 15.93 18.35
N TYR A 671 8.06 16.68 19.45
CA TYR A 671 8.07 16.14 20.80
C TYR A 671 6.75 15.46 21.23
N PRO A 672 5.55 16.00 20.94
CA PRO A 672 4.30 15.31 21.27
C PRO A 672 4.23 13.90 20.67
N LYS A 673 4.68 13.73 19.41
CA LYS A 673 4.73 12.41 18.76
C LYS A 673 5.73 11.50 19.45
N TYR A 674 6.94 11.98 19.77
CA TYR A 674 7.92 11.24 20.56
C TYR A 674 7.33 10.72 21.90
N GLY A 675 6.65 11.60 22.64
CA GLY A 675 6.03 11.25 23.92
C GLY A 675 4.92 10.20 23.78
N MET A 676 4.10 10.31 22.73
CA MET A 676 3.05 9.32 22.41
C MET A 676 3.65 7.93 22.15
N ILE A 677 4.65 7.85 21.29
CA ILE A 677 5.26 6.56 20.90
C ILE A 677 6.00 5.91 22.06
N ASN A 678 6.61 6.70 22.95
CA ASN A 678 7.22 6.19 24.18
C ASN A 678 6.17 5.49 25.07
N ARG A 679 5.02 6.13 25.28
CA ARG A 679 3.91 5.52 26.03
C ARG A 679 3.38 4.25 25.35
N TYR A 680 3.21 4.28 24.03
CA TYR A 680 2.81 3.10 23.26
C TYR A 680 3.76 1.93 23.47
N PHE A 681 5.07 2.17 23.49
CA PHE A 681 6.04 1.10 23.73
C PHE A 681 5.95 0.55 25.15
N VAL A 682 5.73 1.40 26.16
CA VAL A 682 5.49 0.94 27.53
C VAL A 682 4.24 0.06 27.62
N TYR A 683 3.13 0.45 26.97
CA TYR A 683 1.93 -0.39 26.88
C TYR A 683 2.21 -1.71 26.18
N LYS A 684 2.89 -1.67 25.03
CA LYS A 684 3.24 -2.85 24.22
C LYS A 684 3.99 -3.88 25.06
N GLN A 685 4.98 -3.44 25.84
CA GLN A 685 5.77 -4.32 26.70
C GLN A 685 4.93 -4.98 27.80
N ALA A 686 4.01 -4.25 28.42
CA ALA A 686 3.11 -4.82 29.43
C ALA A 686 2.10 -5.80 28.80
N LEU A 687 1.53 -5.45 27.66
CA LEU A 687 0.56 -6.27 26.92
C LEU A 687 1.17 -7.55 26.35
N LEU A 688 2.43 -7.49 25.89
CA LEU A 688 3.14 -8.67 25.42
C LEU A 688 3.32 -9.70 26.55
N LYS A 689 3.52 -9.28 27.80
CA LYS A 689 3.59 -10.21 28.95
C LYS A 689 2.29 -10.98 29.16
N GLU A 690 1.13 -10.34 28.97
CA GLU A 690 -0.17 -11.03 29.00
C GLU A 690 -0.28 -12.04 27.85
N ALA A 691 0.23 -11.69 26.67
CA ALA A 691 0.28 -12.62 25.53
C ALA A 691 1.18 -13.84 25.82
N GLU A 692 2.31 -13.67 26.52
CA GLU A 692 3.14 -14.80 26.96
C GLU A 692 2.36 -15.78 27.83
N GLN A 693 1.51 -15.28 28.73
CA GLN A 693 0.65 -16.12 29.56
C GLN A 693 -0.37 -16.87 28.71
N LEU A 694 -0.97 -16.24 27.71
CA LEU A 694 -1.92 -16.90 26.79
C LEU A 694 -1.27 -17.97 25.91
N VAL A 695 0.00 -17.81 25.53
CA VAL A 695 0.77 -18.85 24.86
C VAL A 695 1.01 -20.03 25.82
N GLN A 696 1.37 -19.75 27.08
CA GLN A 696 1.58 -20.79 28.10
C GLN A 696 0.30 -21.59 28.40
N THR A 697 -0.88 -20.97 28.29
CA THR A 697 -2.18 -21.64 28.45
C THR A 697 -2.73 -22.23 27.13
N CYS A 698 -1.96 -22.17 26.04
CA CYS A 698 -2.32 -22.65 24.71
C CYS A 698 -3.60 -22.03 24.12
N VAL A 699 -3.95 -20.80 24.51
CA VAL A 699 -5.08 -20.04 23.92
C VAL A 699 -4.70 -19.43 22.57
N ILE A 700 -3.44 -19.00 22.43
CA ILE A 700 -2.83 -18.55 21.18
C ILE A 700 -1.56 -19.36 20.92
N HIS A 701 -1.10 -19.39 19.66
CA HIS A 701 0.09 -20.17 19.27
C HIS A 701 1.37 -19.35 19.41
N GLU A 702 1.31 -18.06 19.08
CA GLU A 702 2.45 -17.14 19.10
C GLU A 702 2.07 -15.85 19.83
N LYS A 703 3.05 -15.18 20.47
CA LYS A 703 2.80 -13.91 21.19
C LYS A 703 2.20 -12.84 20.28
N GLU A 704 2.63 -12.82 19.02
CA GLU A 704 2.21 -11.82 18.02
C GLU A 704 0.80 -12.07 17.46
N ASP A 705 0.16 -13.19 17.80
CA ASP A 705 -1.23 -13.45 17.43
C ASP A 705 -2.18 -12.37 17.94
N ILE A 706 -1.86 -11.75 19.09
CA ILE A 706 -2.63 -10.65 19.66
C ILE A 706 -2.72 -9.44 18.73
N TYR A 707 -1.77 -9.26 17.82
CA TYR A 707 -1.77 -8.12 16.91
C TYR A 707 -2.93 -8.17 15.91
N TYR A 708 -3.50 -9.35 15.70
CA TYR A 708 -4.65 -9.60 14.84
C TYR A 708 -6.00 -9.48 15.57
N LEU A 709 -5.99 -9.14 16.86
CA LEU A 709 -7.16 -8.81 17.65
C LEU A 709 -7.24 -7.28 17.82
N THR A 710 -8.44 -6.75 17.99
CA THR A 710 -8.64 -5.38 18.49
C THR A 710 -8.34 -5.31 20.00
N PHE A 711 -8.16 -4.09 20.53
CA PHE A 711 -7.94 -3.89 21.97
C PHE A 711 -9.00 -4.57 22.85
N GLU A 712 -10.29 -4.42 22.52
CA GLU A 712 -11.38 -5.02 23.30
C GLU A 712 -11.46 -6.54 23.14
N GLU A 713 -11.23 -7.08 21.94
CA GLU A 713 -11.15 -8.53 21.74
C GLU A 713 -10.00 -9.13 22.55
N PHE A 714 -8.82 -8.47 22.57
CA PHE A 714 -7.70 -8.95 23.37
C PHE A 714 -8.01 -8.89 24.87
N ARG A 715 -8.63 -7.82 25.34
CA ARG A 715 -9.10 -7.69 26.73
C ARG A 715 -10.07 -8.81 27.10
N GLU A 716 -11.02 -9.12 26.23
CA GLU A 716 -11.98 -10.20 26.44
C GLU A 716 -11.27 -11.57 26.52
N VAL A 717 -10.32 -11.84 25.62
CA VAL A 717 -9.52 -13.08 25.64
C VAL A 717 -8.75 -13.22 26.94
N VAL A 718 -8.11 -12.16 27.43
CA VAL A 718 -7.39 -12.19 28.72
C VAL A 718 -8.36 -12.44 29.89
N SER A 719 -9.55 -11.85 29.86
CA SER A 719 -10.54 -12.03 30.93
C SER A 719 -11.22 -13.40 30.94
N THR A 720 -11.42 -14.01 29.76
CA THR A 720 -12.18 -15.26 29.61
C THR A 720 -11.30 -16.49 29.38
N ASN A 721 -10.05 -16.29 28.99
CA ASN A 721 -9.09 -17.30 28.55
C ASN A 721 -9.65 -18.18 27.41
N LYS A 722 -10.44 -17.58 26.51
CA LYS A 722 -11.07 -18.24 25.36
C LYS A 722 -10.91 -17.39 24.12
N LEU A 723 -10.62 -18.06 22.99
CA LEU A 723 -10.51 -17.43 21.69
C LEU A 723 -10.92 -18.40 20.59
N ASP A 724 -11.73 -17.94 19.64
CA ASP A 724 -11.88 -18.62 18.36
C ASP A 724 -10.72 -18.23 17.44
N TYR A 725 -9.78 -19.15 17.25
CA TYR A 725 -8.58 -18.92 16.43
C TYR A 725 -8.89 -18.66 14.94
N GLN A 726 -10.11 -18.95 14.48
CA GLN A 726 -10.55 -18.58 13.13
C GLN A 726 -10.55 -17.06 12.93
N ILE A 727 -10.75 -16.27 13.98
CA ILE A 727 -10.68 -14.80 13.94
C ILE A 727 -9.27 -14.36 13.51
N ILE A 728 -8.24 -14.84 14.21
CA ILE A 728 -6.84 -14.54 13.88
C ILE A 728 -6.51 -15.00 12.46
N SER A 729 -6.91 -16.22 12.10
CA SER A 729 -6.63 -16.80 10.78
C SER A 729 -7.21 -15.93 9.66
N LYS A 730 -8.47 -15.49 9.81
CA LYS A 730 -9.13 -14.59 8.86
C LYS A 730 -8.43 -13.23 8.77
N GLN A 731 -8.00 -12.67 9.90
CA GLN A 731 -7.32 -11.38 9.94
C GLN A 731 -5.91 -11.44 9.35
N LYS A 732 -5.18 -12.54 9.54
CA LYS A 732 -3.89 -12.80 8.87
C LYS A 732 -4.06 -12.82 7.35
N GLU A 733 -5.08 -13.50 6.83
CA GLU A 733 -5.36 -13.55 5.40
C GLU A 733 -5.78 -12.18 4.83
N ALA A 734 -6.65 -11.44 5.54
CA ALA A 734 -7.01 -10.08 5.15
C ALA A 734 -5.79 -9.14 5.14
N TYR A 735 -4.91 -9.24 6.14
CA TYR A 735 -3.70 -8.43 6.22
C TYR A 735 -2.73 -8.69 5.05
N LYS A 736 -2.57 -9.95 4.62
CA LYS A 736 -1.76 -10.29 3.43
C LYS A 736 -2.28 -9.59 2.17
N LEU A 737 -3.61 -9.51 2.00
CA LEU A 737 -4.23 -8.77 0.91
C LEU A 737 -3.97 -7.27 1.05
N TYR A 738 -4.23 -6.71 2.24
CA TYR A 738 -4.08 -5.28 2.50
C TYR A 738 -2.65 -4.78 2.26
N LYS A 739 -1.63 -5.57 2.59
CA LYS A 739 -0.22 -5.22 2.33
C LYS A 739 0.06 -4.97 0.83
N LYS A 740 -0.69 -5.59 -0.07
CA LYS A 740 -0.57 -5.40 -1.53
C LYS A 740 -1.30 -4.15 -2.06
N LEU A 741 -2.20 -3.58 -1.26
CA LEU A 741 -2.99 -2.41 -1.64
C LEU A 741 -2.25 -1.12 -1.27
N THR A 742 -2.31 -0.14 -2.16
CA THR A 742 -1.89 1.24 -1.86
C THR A 742 -3.14 2.05 -1.52
N PRO A 743 -3.21 2.73 -0.36
CA PRO A 743 -4.36 3.56 -0.04
C PRO A 743 -4.46 4.73 -1.01
N PRO A 744 -5.67 5.16 -1.41
CA PRO A 744 -5.86 6.40 -2.13
C PRO A 744 -5.79 7.60 -1.17
N ARG A 745 -5.46 8.79 -1.68
CA ARG A 745 -5.55 10.07 -0.93
C ARG A 745 -6.99 10.41 -0.59
N VAL A 746 -7.86 10.31 -1.58
CA VAL A 746 -9.29 10.57 -1.50
C VAL A 746 -10.04 9.39 -2.10
N ILE A 747 -11.05 8.89 -1.38
CA ILE A 747 -11.96 7.84 -1.84
C ILE A 747 -13.40 8.22 -1.50
N THR A 748 -14.33 7.91 -2.39
CA THR A 748 -15.77 8.16 -2.17
C THR A 748 -16.49 6.95 -1.56
N SER A 749 -17.74 7.12 -1.13
CA SER A 749 -18.63 6.02 -0.72
C SER A 749 -18.89 5.00 -1.85
N ASP A 750 -18.74 5.41 -3.12
CA ASP A 750 -18.84 4.52 -4.29
C ASP A 750 -17.54 3.74 -4.54
N GLY A 751 -16.52 3.99 -3.71
CA GLY A 751 -15.19 3.42 -3.80
C GLY A 751 -14.36 3.96 -4.97
N GLU A 752 -14.82 5.05 -5.57
CA GLU A 752 -14.08 5.80 -6.58
C GLU A 752 -12.86 6.46 -5.94
N ILE A 753 -11.70 6.26 -6.56
CA ILE A 753 -10.43 6.87 -6.19
C ILE A 753 -10.26 8.12 -7.04
N ILE A 754 -10.19 9.28 -6.38
CA ILE A 754 -9.92 10.55 -7.05
C ILE A 754 -8.44 10.88 -6.88
N ALA A 755 -7.69 10.78 -7.97
CA ALA A 755 -6.30 11.22 -8.03
C ALA A 755 -6.25 12.75 -8.15
N GLY A 756 -5.31 13.38 -7.45
CA GLY A 756 -4.98 14.78 -7.69
C GLY A 756 -3.89 14.89 -8.75
N GLU A 757 -3.85 16.00 -9.48
CA GLU A 757 -2.80 16.25 -10.47
C GLU A 757 -1.96 17.50 -10.11
N TYR A 758 -0.66 17.42 -10.35
CA TYR A 758 0.20 18.62 -10.32
C TYR A 758 0.06 19.41 -11.63
N LYS A 759 -0.04 20.73 -11.53
CA LYS A 759 -0.02 21.62 -12.70
C LYS A 759 1.35 21.57 -13.37
N ARG A 760 1.40 21.14 -14.64
CA ARG A 760 2.64 20.97 -15.43
C ARG A 760 3.14 22.24 -16.14
N GLU A 761 2.83 23.42 -15.62
CA GLU A 761 3.22 24.66 -16.27
C GLU A 761 4.74 24.90 -16.12
N ASN A 762 5.46 25.04 -17.24
CA ASN A 762 6.90 25.34 -17.33
C ASN A 762 7.87 24.24 -16.84
N LEU A 763 7.49 22.96 -16.88
CA LEU A 763 8.39 21.85 -16.55
C LEU A 763 9.06 21.23 -17.78
N PRO A 764 10.27 20.66 -17.66
CA PRO A 764 10.92 19.93 -18.75
C PRO A 764 10.07 18.77 -19.28
N ALA A 765 10.17 18.48 -20.58
CA ALA A 765 9.44 17.38 -21.20
C ALA A 765 9.93 16.02 -20.64
N GLY A 766 9.00 15.21 -20.13
CA GLY A 766 9.31 13.91 -19.53
C GLY A 766 9.74 13.95 -18.06
N ALA A 767 9.72 15.14 -17.42
CA ALA A 767 9.99 15.26 -16.00
C ALA A 767 8.91 14.58 -15.15
N ILE A 768 9.34 13.87 -14.11
CA ILE A 768 8.46 13.31 -13.08
C ILE A 768 8.17 14.43 -12.08
N VAL A 769 6.90 14.73 -11.87
CA VAL A 769 6.48 15.89 -11.06
C VAL A 769 6.18 15.47 -9.63
N GLY A 770 6.54 16.33 -8.69
CA GLY A 770 6.18 16.20 -7.29
C GLY A 770 5.98 17.56 -6.65
N LEU A 771 5.94 17.56 -5.32
CA LEU A 771 5.88 18.76 -4.49
C LEU A 771 7.30 19.25 -4.19
N PRO A 772 7.65 20.51 -4.55
CA PRO A 772 8.90 21.12 -4.10
C PRO A 772 8.87 21.29 -2.60
N VAL A 773 9.89 20.77 -1.91
CA VAL A 773 9.91 20.74 -0.45
C VAL A 773 11.12 21.43 0.13
N SER A 774 12.31 21.07 -0.34
CA SER A 774 13.57 21.64 0.12
C SER A 774 14.36 22.07 -1.09
N SER A 775 14.70 23.36 -1.14
CA SER A 775 15.26 23.99 -2.32
C SER A 775 16.66 23.51 -2.65
N GLY A 776 16.99 23.47 -3.94
CA GLY A 776 18.31 23.11 -4.45
C GLY A 776 18.20 22.14 -5.63
N VAL A 777 19.33 21.88 -6.29
CA VAL A 777 19.42 20.95 -7.41
C VAL A 777 20.59 20.00 -7.17
N ILE A 778 20.33 18.70 -7.29
CA ILE A 778 21.34 17.66 -7.14
C ILE A 778 21.20 16.61 -8.24
N GLU A 779 22.33 16.04 -8.64
CA GLU A 779 22.39 14.86 -9.50
C GLU A 779 23.10 13.75 -8.75
N GLY A 780 22.58 12.53 -8.85
CA GLY A 780 23.09 11.41 -8.09
C GLY A 780 22.53 10.08 -8.55
N ARG A 781 23.01 9.01 -7.95
CA ARG A 781 22.47 7.66 -8.12
C ARG A 781 21.23 7.53 -7.25
N ALA A 782 20.12 7.10 -7.85
CA ALA A 782 18.89 6.79 -7.12
C ALA A 782 19.07 5.48 -6.36
N ARG A 783 18.80 5.49 -5.06
CA ARG A 783 18.70 4.27 -4.24
C ARG A 783 17.25 4.06 -3.83
N VAL A 784 16.60 3.04 -4.37
CA VAL A 784 15.20 2.71 -4.08
C VAL A 784 15.15 1.78 -2.87
N ILE A 785 14.90 2.35 -1.68
CA ILE A 785 14.96 1.62 -0.40
C ILE A 785 13.57 1.63 0.25
N LEU A 786 12.97 0.45 0.44
CA LEU A 786 11.64 0.30 1.03
C LEU A 786 11.69 0.00 2.53
N ASN A 787 12.71 -0.72 2.98
CA ASN A 787 12.95 -0.98 4.40
C ASN A 787 14.32 -0.43 4.79
N MET A 788 14.41 0.14 5.99
CA MET A 788 15.68 0.66 6.51
C MET A 788 16.76 -0.42 6.69
N GLU A 789 16.35 -1.68 6.84
CA GLU A 789 17.25 -2.83 6.95
C GLU A 789 18.02 -3.08 5.64
N ASP A 790 17.44 -2.68 4.50
CA ASP A 790 18.03 -2.81 3.17
C ASP A 790 18.89 -1.58 2.80
N ALA A 791 19.12 -0.67 3.77
CA ALA A 791 19.80 0.59 3.50
C ALA A 791 21.30 0.38 3.27
N ASP A 792 21.70 0.51 2.02
CA ASP A 792 23.08 0.61 1.57
C ASP A 792 23.20 1.91 0.76
N LEU A 793 23.95 2.87 1.28
CA LEU A 793 24.07 4.21 0.74
C LEU A 793 25.54 4.56 0.53
N GLU A 794 25.82 5.34 -0.50
CA GLU A 794 27.14 5.91 -0.79
C GLU A 794 27.05 7.43 -0.89
N ASP A 795 28.17 8.13 -0.71
CA ASP A 795 28.22 9.57 -0.96
C ASP A 795 27.74 9.92 -2.38
N GLY A 796 26.81 10.87 -2.46
CA GLY A 796 26.17 11.28 -3.71
C GLY A 796 24.87 10.56 -4.03
N ASP A 797 24.42 9.60 -3.22
CA ASP A 797 23.14 8.92 -3.41
C ASP A 797 21.93 9.82 -3.12
N ILE A 798 20.84 9.55 -3.85
CA ILE A 798 19.53 10.16 -3.70
C ILE A 798 18.57 9.07 -3.22
N LEU A 799 18.00 9.24 -2.02
CA LEU A 799 17.05 8.29 -1.46
C LEU A 799 15.72 8.38 -2.19
N VAL A 800 15.23 7.24 -2.69
CA VAL A 800 13.90 7.08 -3.26
C VAL A 800 13.13 6.07 -2.42
N THR A 801 12.04 6.49 -1.77
CA THR A 801 11.23 5.59 -0.93
C THR A 801 9.74 5.91 -1.00
N THR A 802 8.89 5.09 -0.39
CA THR A 802 7.43 5.32 -0.37
C THR A 802 7.06 6.46 0.57
N PHE A 803 7.52 6.40 1.81
CA PHE A 803 7.30 7.42 2.83
C PHE A 803 8.51 7.49 3.76
N THR A 804 8.61 8.60 4.49
CA THR A 804 9.61 8.77 5.54
C THR A 804 8.92 9.25 6.81
N ASP A 805 9.30 8.67 7.93
CA ASP A 805 8.87 9.09 9.27
C ASP A 805 10.11 9.48 10.11
N PRO A 806 9.94 9.89 11.39
CA PRO A 806 11.06 10.24 12.26
C PRO A 806 12.21 9.22 12.29
N SER A 807 11.89 7.93 12.21
CA SER A 807 12.88 6.86 12.29
C SER A 807 13.87 6.86 11.12
N TRP A 808 13.51 7.41 9.95
CA TRP A 808 14.37 7.48 8.76
C TRP A 808 15.46 8.56 8.84
N THR A 809 15.37 9.49 9.79
CA THR A 809 16.30 10.61 9.96
C THR A 809 17.79 10.23 9.96
N PRO A 810 18.23 9.12 10.59
CA PRO A 810 19.64 8.79 10.59
C PRO A 810 20.19 8.49 9.17
N LEU A 811 19.34 8.03 8.23
CA LEU A 811 19.73 7.86 6.83
C LEU A 811 19.90 9.20 6.10
N PHE A 812 19.21 10.25 6.54
CA PHE A 812 19.23 11.55 5.85
C PHE A 812 20.60 12.21 5.90
N VAL A 813 21.39 11.90 6.94
CA VAL A 813 22.77 12.40 7.03
C VAL A 813 23.58 11.92 5.83
N SER A 814 23.34 10.68 5.38
CA SER A 814 24.15 9.95 4.38
C SER A 814 23.79 10.25 2.92
N ILE A 815 22.72 10.99 2.64
CA ILE A 815 22.22 11.23 1.29
C ILE A 815 22.45 12.66 0.83
N LYS A 816 22.37 12.91 -0.47
CA LYS A 816 22.43 14.27 -1.06
C LYS A 816 21.11 14.76 -1.62
N GLY A 817 20.09 13.91 -1.67
CA GLY A 817 18.74 14.30 -2.09
C GLY A 817 17.69 13.29 -1.66
N LEU A 818 16.43 13.72 -1.65
CA LEU A 818 15.29 12.92 -1.21
C LEU A 818 14.14 12.95 -2.23
N VAL A 819 13.60 11.76 -2.52
CA VAL A 819 12.38 11.55 -3.29
C VAL A 819 11.45 10.61 -2.52
N THR A 820 10.21 11.04 -2.30
CA THR A 820 9.18 10.17 -1.67
C THR A 820 7.87 10.15 -2.43
N GLU A 821 7.17 9.01 -2.43
CA GLU A 821 5.83 8.89 -3.05
C GLU A 821 4.75 9.65 -2.28
N VAL A 822 4.93 9.71 -0.95
CA VAL A 822 4.03 10.38 -0.02
C VAL A 822 4.81 11.45 0.71
N GLY A 823 4.25 12.66 0.75
CA GLY A 823 4.90 13.81 1.37
C GLY A 823 4.12 15.09 1.15
N GLY A 824 4.34 16.02 2.05
CA GLY A 824 3.70 17.33 2.09
C GLY A 824 4.67 18.39 2.58
N LEU A 825 4.37 19.67 2.37
CA LEU A 825 5.28 20.78 2.66
C LEU A 825 5.74 20.83 4.12
N MET A 826 4.93 20.34 5.05
CA MET A 826 5.19 20.40 6.50
C MET A 826 5.48 19.02 7.11
N THR A 827 5.76 18.02 6.28
CA THR A 827 5.93 16.64 6.74
C THR A 827 7.33 16.37 7.26
N HIS A 828 7.49 15.27 8.00
CA HIS A 828 8.73 14.98 8.70
C HIS A 828 9.95 14.97 7.75
N GLY A 829 9.91 14.16 6.68
CA GLY A 829 10.99 14.13 5.69
C GLY A 829 11.23 15.48 5.02
N ALA A 830 10.17 16.28 4.85
CA ALA A 830 10.27 17.62 4.30
C ALA A 830 11.02 18.60 5.20
N VAL A 831 10.70 18.60 6.49
CA VAL A 831 11.35 19.49 7.45
C VAL A 831 12.80 19.06 7.67
N ILE A 832 13.04 17.77 7.86
CA ILE A 832 14.41 17.27 8.04
C ILE A 832 15.26 17.52 6.79
N ALA A 833 14.74 17.33 5.58
CA ALA A 833 15.46 17.68 4.37
C ALA A 833 15.89 19.16 4.36
N ARG A 834 15.05 20.08 4.83
CA ARG A 834 15.41 21.51 4.97
C ARG A 834 16.45 21.76 6.05
N GLU A 835 16.29 21.11 7.20
CA GLU A 835 17.22 21.24 8.33
C GLU A 835 18.63 20.76 7.96
N TYR A 836 18.75 19.71 7.14
CA TYR A 836 20.02 19.21 6.60
C TYR A 836 20.44 19.86 5.27
N GLY A 837 19.62 20.74 4.69
CA GLY A 837 19.91 21.41 3.41
C GLY A 837 19.89 20.50 2.17
N LEU A 838 19.16 19.37 2.23
CA LEU A 838 19.04 18.38 1.17
C LEU A 838 17.95 18.79 0.16
N PRO A 839 18.24 18.89 -1.15
CA PRO A 839 17.21 19.05 -2.17
C PRO A 839 16.20 17.90 -2.12
N ALA A 840 14.91 18.23 -2.02
CA ALA A 840 13.87 17.22 -1.84
C ALA A 840 12.61 17.51 -2.64
N VAL A 841 12.08 16.46 -3.27
CA VAL A 841 10.80 16.44 -3.98
C VAL A 841 9.97 15.29 -3.41
N VAL A 842 8.75 15.57 -2.95
CA VAL A 842 7.90 14.55 -2.31
C VAL A 842 6.54 14.45 -2.99
N GLY A 843 5.71 13.49 -2.60
CA GLY A 843 4.39 13.32 -3.22
C GLY A 843 4.47 12.83 -4.67
N VAL A 844 5.58 12.20 -5.05
CA VAL A 844 5.84 11.73 -6.41
C VAL A 844 5.15 10.39 -6.63
N GLU A 845 3.97 10.38 -7.23
CA GLU A 845 3.21 9.15 -7.39
C GLU A 845 4.01 8.06 -8.12
N ASN A 846 4.08 6.88 -7.51
CA ASN A 846 4.80 5.71 -8.02
C ASN A 846 6.32 5.91 -8.25
N ALA A 847 6.96 6.85 -7.56
CA ALA A 847 8.41 7.07 -7.64
C ALA A 847 9.25 5.78 -7.56
N THR A 848 8.91 4.87 -6.63
CA THR A 848 9.65 3.62 -6.41
C THR A 848 9.49 2.60 -7.54
N LYS A 849 8.48 2.79 -8.41
CA LYS A 849 8.25 1.95 -9.60
C LYS A 849 8.81 2.59 -10.87
N LEU A 850 8.69 3.92 -10.98
CA LEU A 850 9.12 4.72 -12.13
C LEU A 850 10.64 4.84 -12.19
N ILE A 851 11.29 5.11 -11.05
CA ILE A 851 12.74 5.23 -10.93
C ILE A 851 13.30 3.84 -10.63
N LYS A 852 14.32 3.40 -11.38
CA LYS A 852 15.00 2.12 -11.11
C LYS A 852 16.14 2.31 -10.13
N ASP A 853 16.33 1.34 -9.23
CA ASP A 853 17.48 1.35 -8.33
C ASP A 853 18.79 1.39 -9.11
N GLY A 854 19.73 2.23 -8.67
CA GLY A 854 21.00 2.50 -9.33
C GLY A 854 20.92 3.48 -10.52
N GLN A 855 19.73 3.92 -10.94
CA GLN A 855 19.57 4.86 -12.05
C GLN A 855 20.06 6.25 -11.67
N ARG A 856 20.70 6.97 -12.60
CA ARG A 856 21.11 8.35 -12.36
C ARG A 856 19.92 9.29 -12.54
N ILE A 857 19.68 10.18 -11.58
CA ILE A 857 18.57 11.13 -11.62
C ILE A 857 19.04 12.54 -11.24
N ARG A 858 18.33 13.55 -11.74
CA ARG A 858 18.42 14.93 -11.27
C ARG A 858 17.17 15.27 -10.46
N VAL A 859 17.35 15.81 -9.26
CA VAL A 859 16.26 16.29 -8.40
C VAL A 859 16.36 17.80 -8.28
N ASN A 860 15.31 18.51 -8.71
CA ASN A 860 15.15 19.94 -8.47
C ASN A 860 14.08 20.14 -7.39
N GLY A 861 14.52 20.32 -6.15
CA GLY A 861 13.65 20.52 -5.00
C GLY A 861 13.07 21.94 -4.90
N GLY A 862 13.56 22.89 -5.71
CA GLY A 862 13.02 24.25 -5.79
C GLY A 862 11.77 24.34 -6.66
N ASP A 863 11.78 23.67 -7.82
CA ASP A 863 10.69 23.66 -8.79
C ASP A 863 9.81 22.41 -8.71
N GLY A 864 10.27 21.36 -8.00
CA GLY A 864 9.44 20.20 -7.66
C GLY A 864 9.39 19.14 -8.75
N PHE A 865 10.52 18.85 -9.40
CA PHE A 865 10.56 17.83 -10.45
C PHE A 865 11.84 16.99 -10.43
N ILE A 866 11.76 15.85 -11.09
CA ILE A 866 12.83 14.86 -11.21
C ILE A 866 13.02 14.53 -12.70
N GLU A 867 14.27 14.51 -13.15
CA GLU A 867 14.64 14.07 -14.50
C GLU A 867 15.42 12.76 -14.41
N LEU A 868 15.07 11.82 -15.29
CA LEU A 868 15.87 10.61 -15.51
C LEU A 868 17.02 10.98 -16.45
N LEU A 869 18.26 10.68 -16.06
CA LEU A 869 19.47 11.04 -16.80
C LEU A 869 20.04 9.90 -17.64
#